data_AF-A0A4Y9NS19-F1
#
_entry.id   AF-A0A4Y9NS19-F1
#
_cell.length_a   1.000
_cell.length_b   1.000
_cell.length_c   1.000
_cell.angle_alpha   90.00
_cell.angle_beta   90.00
_cell.angle_gamma   90.00
#
_symmetry.space_group_name_H-M   'P 1'
#
loop_
_entity.id
_entity.type
_entity.pdbx_description
1 polymer ?
#
loop_
_entity_poly.entity_id
_entity_poly.type
_entity_poly.pdbx_seq_one_letter_code
_entity_poly.pdbx_strand_id
1 'polypeptide(L)'
;MVFQRLLRAGEGKLLRRLSRIADAVESHAEDIGALTDAELRAKTDEFKERYGEGESLDELLPEAFAVVREAATRTLGQRHYRVQIMGGAALHLGNIAEMKTGEGKTLTGVLPAYLNALTGDGVHVVTTNDYLASRDAEWMGRVHRFLGLTVGTIVSGQRPDVRREQYLCDITHGTNNEFGFDYLRDNMAWSKADLVQRGHHFAIVDEVDSILIDEARTPLIISGPAETSAKWYGEFARLMPLMKRDVHYEVEEGKRTVAVTEEGVEFVEDQLGIDNLYEAANTPLIGYLNNALKAKELFHRDQQYIVSNGEVLIVDEFTGRVLAGRRYNEGMHQAIEAKEKVKIKDENQTLATITLQNYFRLYEKLSGMTGTAQTEAAELHQTYKLGVVPIPTNRPMVRQDKSDVIYKTEKAKFDSVVDDIAERHEAGQPVLAGTASVEKSEILAKYLLKRGIPHEVLNAKNHAREAAIIAQAGRLGSVTVATNMAGRGTDIVLGGNPEFIADEALRARGLSPSETPEEYEAAWDEALEEAKAQVKAEHEQVVEAGGLYVLGTERHESRRIDNQLRGRSGRQGDPGESRFYLSLGDDLMRRFNGPMLESMMNTLRVPDDQPIESKMVSRAILSAQTQVEQQNFEVRKDVLKYDEVLNRQRTVIYDERRKVLEGADLHEQVRSMVDDVIGAYVDGATETGYAEDWDLELLWTGLKALYPVGLDRDELLQRIADGEQSSLTPEVLKQELLDDVHRAYAEREASLGSEVTRELERRVLLSVLDRKWREHLYEMDYLRAGIHLRAMANRDPVVEYQREGYDMFMAMLDGIKEESVGFLFNLEVKTKDQQEAEAKAKQDEAEAAALAAAQEGTARVLARQKAEADAKAAEAKAAEAKAAAGNGAATGARNGAGTKAAARKSAPAVAQAAPAVAAPKPSGTGPELAVKGLDAPHLNPQQLTYSAPTLDGSAKESGAAKAAKTATVTGSKEPARNAPCPCGSGKKYKFCHGAAGS
;
A
#
# COMPACT_ATOMS: atom_id res chain seq x y z
N MET A 1 24.22 -30.47 -5.69
CA MET A 1 24.05 -31.36 -6.87
C MET A 1 23.09 -32.54 -6.63
N VAL A 2 23.18 -33.29 -5.52
CA VAL A 2 22.27 -34.43 -5.25
C VAL A 2 20.83 -33.97 -5.02
N PHE A 3 20.63 -32.87 -4.26
CA PHE A 3 19.30 -32.27 -4.01
C PHE A 3 18.63 -31.72 -5.29
N GLN A 4 19.42 -31.09 -6.19
CA GLN A 4 18.95 -30.64 -7.51
C GLN A 4 18.50 -31.80 -8.41
N ARG A 5 19.17 -32.96 -8.35
CA ARG A 5 18.72 -34.16 -9.09
C ARG A 5 17.43 -34.75 -8.52
N LEU A 6 17.22 -34.64 -7.20
CA LEU A 6 16.02 -35.11 -6.51
C LEU A 6 14.80 -34.23 -6.81
N LEU A 7 14.97 -32.90 -6.86
CA LEU A 7 13.95 -31.96 -7.35
C LEU A 7 13.63 -32.17 -8.84
N ARG A 8 14.64 -32.44 -9.68
CA ARG A 8 14.48 -32.73 -11.12
C ARG A 8 13.91 -34.10 -11.45
N ALA A 9 13.89 -35.04 -10.50
CA ALA A 9 13.43 -36.42 -10.73
C ALA A 9 11.92 -36.52 -11.07
N GLY A 10 11.15 -35.43 -10.87
CA GLY A 10 9.73 -35.33 -11.23
C GLY A 10 9.42 -34.49 -12.47
N GLU A 11 10.28 -33.52 -12.85
CA GLU A 11 10.04 -32.55 -13.93
C GLU A 11 9.73 -33.25 -15.26
N GLY A 12 10.50 -34.29 -15.61
CA GLY A 12 10.29 -35.05 -16.85
C GLY A 12 9.01 -35.90 -16.88
N LYS A 13 8.41 -36.23 -15.72
CA LYS A 13 7.10 -36.89 -15.64
C LYS A 13 5.98 -35.87 -15.80
N LEU A 14 6.12 -34.71 -15.16
CA LEU A 14 5.16 -33.61 -15.26
C LEU A 14 5.11 -33.05 -16.69
N LEU A 15 6.25 -32.79 -17.33
CA LEU A 15 6.30 -32.35 -18.73
C LEU A 15 5.62 -33.35 -19.68
N ARG A 16 5.79 -34.67 -19.45
CA ARG A 16 5.07 -35.71 -20.21
C ARG A 16 3.57 -35.74 -19.94
N ARG A 17 3.12 -35.30 -18.75
CA ARG A 17 1.69 -35.12 -18.45
C ARG A 17 1.16 -33.88 -19.19
N LEU A 18 1.85 -32.76 -19.10
CA LEU A 18 1.49 -31.51 -19.78
C LEU A 18 1.44 -31.68 -21.31
N SER A 19 2.40 -32.41 -21.89
CA SER A 19 2.38 -32.74 -23.31
C SER A 19 1.14 -33.55 -23.69
N ARG A 20 0.75 -34.54 -22.88
CA ARG A 20 -0.46 -35.35 -23.12
C ARG A 20 -1.74 -34.53 -23.00
N ILE A 21 -1.78 -33.58 -22.08
CA ILE A 21 -2.88 -32.62 -21.97
C ILE A 21 -2.94 -31.78 -23.25
N ALA A 22 -1.80 -31.29 -23.75
CA ALA A 22 -1.76 -30.54 -24.99
C ALA A 22 -2.24 -31.37 -26.20
N ASP A 23 -1.88 -32.66 -26.26
CA ASP A 23 -2.39 -33.59 -27.28
C ASP A 23 -3.93 -33.71 -27.22
N ALA A 24 -4.49 -33.84 -26.01
CA ALA A 24 -5.94 -33.92 -25.81
C ALA A 24 -6.65 -32.63 -26.24
N VAL A 25 -6.13 -31.46 -25.85
CA VAL A 25 -6.66 -30.15 -26.29
C VAL A 25 -6.63 -30.03 -27.81
N GLU A 26 -5.52 -30.44 -28.44
CA GLU A 26 -5.37 -30.39 -29.89
C GLU A 26 -6.33 -31.33 -30.62
N SER A 27 -6.72 -32.45 -29.99
CA SER A 27 -7.66 -33.40 -30.58
C SER A 27 -9.09 -32.84 -30.72
N HIS A 28 -9.46 -31.85 -29.91
CA HIS A 28 -10.77 -31.16 -29.99
C HIS A 28 -10.79 -30.02 -31.02
N ALA A 29 -9.67 -29.71 -31.68
CA ALA A 29 -9.55 -28.50 -32.50
C ALA A 29 -10.52 -28.47 -33.71
N GLU A 30 -10.83 -29.62 -34.31
CA GLU A 30 -11.73 -29.68 -35.47
C GLU A 30 -13.19 -29.47 -35.03
N ASP A 31 -13.63 -30.20 -34.00
CA ASP A 31 -15.00 -30.10 -33.46
C ASP A 31 -15.30 -28.69 -32.94
N ILE A 32 -14.39 -28.09 -32.17
CA ILE A 32 -14.56 -26.73 -31.64
C ILE A 32 -14.45 -25.68 -32.75
N GLY A 33 -13.58 -25.90 -33.75
CA GLY A 33 -13.45 -25.01 -34.89
C GLY A 33 -14.71 -24.94 -35.77
N ALA A 34 -15.53 -26.00 -35.78
CA ALA A 34 -16.79 -26.05 -36.52
C ALA A 34 -17.93 -25.28 -35.85
N LEU A 35 -17.81 -24.94 -34.56
CA LEU A 35 -18.85 -24.22 -33.81
C LEU A 35 -19.01 -22.78 -34.31
N THR A 36 -20.24 -22.29 -34.33
CA THR A 36 -20.52 -20.85 -34.48
C THR A 36 -20.12 -20.07 -33.23
N ASP A 37 -20.00 -18.74 -33.33
CA ASP A 37 -19.65 -17.90 -32.17
C ASP A 37 -20.66 -18.03 -31.02
N ALA A 38 -21.94 -18.19 -31.35
CA ALA A 38 -23.00 -18.39 -30.37
C ALA A 38 -22.87 -19.76 -29.66
N GLU A 39 -22.57 -20.83 -30.39
CA GLU A 39 -22.33 -22.15 -29.82
C GLU A 39 -21.04 -22.19 -28.98
N LEU A 40 -19.99 -21.51 -29.45
CA LEU A 40 -18.72 -21.43 -28.73
C LEU A 40 -18.86 -20.67 -27.41
N ARG A 41 -19.69 -19.62 -27.37
CA ARG A 41 -20.06 -18.93 -26.12
C ARG A 41 -20.94 -19.82 -25.23
N ALA A 42 -21.89 -20.55 -25.79
CA ALA A 42 -22.80 -21.42 -25.04
C ALA A 42 -22.08 -22.55 -24.29
N LYS A 43 -20.88 -22.94 -24.75
CA LYS A 43 -20.01 -23.89 -24.03
C LYS A 43 -19.68 -23.45 -22.60
N THR A 44 -19.64 -22.16 -22.32
CA THR A 44 -19.40 -21.67 -20.94
C THR A 44 -20.55 -22.04 -20.00
N ASP A 45 -21.80 -21.89 -20.45
CA ASP A 45 -22.97 -22.28 -19.65
C ASP A 45 -23.02 -23.81 -19.48
N GLU A 46 -22.70 -24.56 -20.54
CA GLU A 46 -22.59 -26.04 -20.50
C GLU A 46 -21.55 -26.50 -19.47
N PHE A 47 -20.35 -25.88 -19.45
CA PHE A 47 -19.30 -26.27 -18.49
C PHE A 47 -19.65 -25.89 -17.06
N LYS A 48 -20.33 -24.75 -16.84
CA LYS A 48 -20.81 -24.37 -15.50
C LYS A 48 -21.86 -25.36 -14.99
N GLU A 49 -22.77 -25.81 -15.85
CA GLU A 49 -23.75 -26.86 -15.52
C GLU A 49 -23.07 -28.18 -15.17
N ARG A 50 -22.17 -28.68 -16.03
CA ARG A 50 -21.41 -29.92 -15.81
C ARG A 50 -20.57 -29.90 -14.54
N TYR A 51 -19.94 -28.76 -14.24
CA TYR A 51 -19.23 -28.56 -12.98
C TYR A 51 -20.18 -28.61 -11.77
N GLY A 52 -21.35 -27.98 -11.88
CA GLY A 52 -22.41 -28.04 -10.87
C GLY A 52 -22.99 -29.46 -10.65
N GLU A 53 -22.97 -30.31 -11.67
CA GLU A 53 -23.33 -31.74 -11.60
C GLU A 53 -22.23 -32.63 -11.00
N GLY A 54 -21.02 -32.08 -10.77
CA GLY A 54 -19.92 -32.75 -10.07
C GLY A 54 -18.73 -33.16 -10.95
N GLU A 55 -18.71 -32.80 -12.24
CA GLU A 55 -17.52 -32.98 -13.09
C GLU A 55 -16.38 -32.06 -12.62
N SER A 56 -15.16 -32.58 -12.54
CA SER A 56 -14.03 -31.81 -12.03
C SER A 56 -13.45 -30.86 -13.10
N LEU A 57 -12.82 -29.75 -12.66
CA LEU A 57 -12.11 -28.85 -13.58
C LEU A 57 -10.99 -29.56 -14.36
N ASP A 58 -10.34 -30.58 -13.76
CA ASP A 58 -9.32 -31.40 -14.41
C ASP A 58 -9.88 -32.19 -15.61
N GLU A 59 -11.13 -32.65 -15.52
CA GLU A 59 -11.84 -33.38 -16.59
C GLU A 59 -12.32 -32.43 -17.70
N LEU A 60 -12.81 -31.25 -17.33
CA LEU A 60 -13.23 -30.20 -18.26
C LEU A 60 -12.06 -29.56 -19.01
N LEU A 61 -10.84 -29.63 -18.46
CA LEU A 61 -9.67 -28.89 -18.95
C LEU A 61 -9.43 -29.03 -20.47
N PRO A 62 -9.39 -30.24 -21.07
CA PRO A 62 -9.04 -30.36 -22.48
C PRO A 62 -10.03 -29.64 -23.41
N GLU A 63 -11.32 -29.78 -23.13
CA GLU A 63 -12.39 -29.16 -23.93
C GLU A 63 -12.45 -27.65 -23.68
N ALA A 64 -12.41 -27.22 -22.42
CA ALA A 64 -12.40 -25.81 -22.04
C ALA A 64 -11.20 -25.05 -22.64
N PHE A 65 -10.01 -25.65 -22.64
CA PHE A 65 -8.83 -25.04 -23.26
C PHE A 65 -8.94 -24.98 -24.78
N ALA A 66 -9.58 -25.96 -25.42
CA ALA A 66 -9.84 -25.92 -26.87
C ALA A 66 -10.81 -24.78 -27.22
N VAL A 67 -11.88 -24.58 -26.43
CA VAL A 67 -12.81 -23.45 -26.55
C VAL A 67 -12.10 -22.12 -26.44
N VAL A 68 -11.27 -21.93 -25.41
CA VAL A 68 -10.50 -20.69 -25.20
C VAL A 68 -9.50 -20.45 -26.34
N ARG A 69 -8.83 -21.50 -26.81
CA ARG A 69 -7.88 -21.41 -27.91
C ARG A 69 -8.54 -20.96 -29.21
N GLU A 70 -9.72 -21.48 -29.51
CA GLU A 70 -10.51 -21.06 -30.67
C GLU A 70 -11.01 -19.63 -30.51
N ALA A 71 -11.53 -19.28 -29.32
CA ALA A 71 -11.97 -17.91 -29.03
C ALA A 71 -10.83 -16.89 -29.21
N ALA A 72 -9.62 -17.17 -28.70
CA ALA A 72 -8.46 -16.30 -28.90
C ALA A 72 -8.09 -16.14 -30.38
N THR A 73 -8.23 -17.21 -31.17
CA THR A 73 -8.02 -17.16 -32.62
C THR A 73 -9.02 -16.22 -33.29
N ARG A 74 -10.32 -16.31 -32.93
CA ARG A 74 -11.38 -15.47 -33.51
C ARG A 74 -11.32 -14.02 -33.07
N THR A 75 -11.00 -13.76 -31.80
CA THR A 75 -11.03 -12.40 -31.25
C THR A 75 -9.72 -11.64 -31.39
N LEU A 76 -8.59 -12.31 -31.24
CA LEU A 76 -7.25 -11.69 -31.24
C LEU A 76 -6.45 -12.02 -32.50
N GLY A 77 -6.91 -12.95 -33.35
CA GLY A 77 -6.12 -13.47 -34.47
C GLY A 77 -4.91 -14.30 -34.02
N GLN A 78 -4.84 -14.69 -32.74
CA GLN A 78 -3.71 -15.38 -32.15
C GLN A 78 -4.14 -16.74 -31.62
N ARG A 79 -3.63 -17.79 -32.26
CA ARG A 79 -3.89 -19.18 -31.84
C ARG A 79 -2.83 -19.65 -30.85
N HIS A 80 -3.24 -20.22 -29.72
CA HIS A 80 -2.27 -20.75 -28.76
C HIS A 80 -1.36 -21.81 -29.37
N TYR A 81 -0.05 -21.66 -29.13
CA TYR A 81 0.96 -22.67 -29.39
C TYR A 81 0.84 -23.83 -28.41
N ARG A 82 1.36 -24.99 -28.82
CA ARG A 82 1.44 -26.18 -27.97
C ARG A 82 2.10 -25.90 -26.62
N VAL A 83 3.20 -25.14 -26.61
CA VAL A 83 3.92 -24.77 -25.39
C VAL A 83 3.12 -23.86 -24.46
N GLN A 84 2.24 -23.02 -25.02
CA GLN A 84 1.32 -22.18 -24.24
C GLN A 84 0.21 -23.03 -23.61
N ILE A 85 -0.30 -24.05 -24.31
CA ILE A 85 -1.25 -25.02 -23.73
C ILE A 85 -0.61 -25.77 -22.57
N MET A 86 0.65 -26.22 -22.74
CA MET A 86 1.42 -26.86 -21.66
C MET A 86 1.63 -25.91 -20.47
N GLY A 87 1.95 -24.64 -20.72
CA GLY A 87 2.09 -23.62 -19.68
C GLY A 87 0.78 -23.36 -18.94
N GLY A 88 -0.33 -23.20 -19.66
CA GLY A 88 -1.67 -23.01 -19.07
C GLY A 88 -2.09 -24.19 -18.18
N ALA A 89 -1.78 -25.42 -18.60
CA ALA A 89 -2.04 -26.60 -17.80
C ALA A 89 -1.15 -26.66 -16.55
N ALA A 90 0.11 -26.22 -16.64
CA ALA A 90 1.00 -26.12 -15.47
C ALA A 90 0.46 -25.12 -14.44
N LEU A 91 -0.03 -23.96 -14.90
CA LEU A 91 -0.67 -22.94 -14.06
C LEU A 91 -1.93 -23.49 -13.37
N HIS A 92 -2.82 -24.17 -14.11
CA HIS A 92 -4.02 -24.76 -13.53
C HIS A 92 -3.70 -25.77 -12.41
N LEU A 93 -2.63 -26.55 -12.58
CA LEU A 93 -2.14 -27.54 -11.61
C LEU A 93 -1.40 -26.90 -10.41
N GLY A 94 -1.43 -25.57 -10.24
CA GLY A 94 -0.81 -24.88 -9.11
C GLY A 94 0.72 -24.81 -9.18
N ASN A 95 1.29 -24.71 -10.38
CA ASN A 95 2.74 -24.60 -10.57
C ASN A 95 3.13 -23.26 -11.18
N ILE A 96 4.43 -22.99 -11.16
CA ILE A 96 5.06 -21.90 -11.89
C ILE A 96 5.46 -22.40 -13.28
N ALA A 97 4.90 -21.78 -14.31
CA ALA A 97 5.31 -22.00 -15.70
C ALA A 97 6.51 -21.09 -16.03
N GLU A 98 7.72 -21.66 -16.11
CA GLU A 98 8.88 -20.92 -16.61
C GLU A 98 8.85 -20.90 -18.14
N MET A 99 8.40 -19.79 -18.71
CA MET A 99 8.28 -19.53 -20.14
C MET A 99 9.10 -18.30 -20.51
N LYS A 100 10.03 -18.45 -21.47
CA LYS A 100 10.93 -17.37 -21.89
C LYS A 100 10.14 -16.16 -22.42
N THR A 101 10.74 -14.97 -22.32
CA THR A 101 10.10 -13.73 -22.78
C THR A 101 9.77 -13.83 -24.28
N GLY A 102 8.58 -13.39 -24.68
CA GLY A 102 8.08 -13.54 -26.05
C GLY A 102 7.42 -14.89 -26.37
N GLU A 103 7.30 -15.82 -25.42
CA GLU A 103 6.50 -17.06 -25.61
C GLU A 103 4.99 -16.83 -25.42
N GLY A 104 4.54 -15.60 -25.15
CA GLY A 104 3.14 -15.25 -24.95
C GLY A 104 2.59 -15.67 -23.58
N LYS A 105 3.26 -15.22 -22.51
CA LYS A 105 2.86 -15.45 -21.10
C LYS A 105 1.44 -14.94 -20.83
N THR A 106 1.15 -13.70 -21.19
CA THR A 106 -0.16 -13.06 -21.03
C THR A 106 -1.29 -13.88 -21.67
N LEU A 107 -1.12 -14.31 -22.93
CA LEU A 107 -2.08 -15.16 -23.64
C LEU A 107 -2.20 -16.56 -23.01
N THR A 108 -1.10 -17.11 -22.48
CA THR A 108 -1.10 -18.40 -21.78
C THR A 108 -1.96 -18.37 -20.52
N GLY A 109 -1.95 -17.27 -19.77
CA GLY A 109 -2.76 -17.09 -18.56
C GLY A 109 -4.28 -17.13 -18.79
N VAL A 110 -4.74 -16.83 -20.01
CA VAL A 110 -6.17 -16.84 -20.39
C VAL A 110 -6.81 -18.23 -20.20
N LEU A 111 -6.06 -19.29 -20.52
CA LEU A 111 -6.50 -20.68 -20.45
C LEU A 111 -6.91 -21.10 -19.02
N PRO A 112 -6.01 -21.06 -18.02
CA PRO A 112 -6.36 -21.40 -16.64
C PRO A 112 -7.30 -20.35 -16.02
N ALA A 113 -7.22 -19.08 -16.40
CA ALA A 113 -8.15 -18.07 -15.86
C ALA A 113 -9.60 -18.41 -16.24
N TYR A 114 -9.86 -18.74 -17.50
CA TYR A 114 -11.20 -19.17 -17.95
C TYR A 114 -11.67 -20.43 -17.22
N LEU A 115 -10.85 -21.49 -17.20
CA LEU A 115 -11.24 -22.77 -16.61
C LEU A 115 -11.60 -22.64 -15.12
N ASN A 116 -10.85 -21.84 -14.37
CA ASN A 116 -11.08 -21.69 -12.92
C ASN A 116 -12.15 -20.65 -12.61
N ALA A 117 -12.44 -19.73 -13.53
CA ALA A 117 -13.57 -18.82 -13.41
C ALA A 117 -14.93 -19.54 -13.53
N LEU A 118 -14.97 -20.77 -14.05
CA LEU A 118 -16.20 -21.56 -14.15
C LEU A 118 -16.82 -21.89 -12.78
N THR A 119 -16.03 -21.86 -11.68
CA THR A 119 -16.57 -22.10 -10.34
C THR A 119 -17.44 -20.94 -9.84
N GLY A 120 -17.26 -19.74 -10.39
CA GLY A 120 -17.97 -18.52 -9.97
C GLY A 120 -17.33 -17.80 -8.76
N ASP A 121 -16.30 -18.39 -8.15
CA ASP A 121 -15.66 -17.85 -6.94
C ASP A 121 -14.67 -16.71 -7.22
N GLY A 122 -14.26 -16.56 -8.48
CA GLY A 122 -13.38 -15.49 -8.94
C GLY A 122 -11.91 -15.90 -9.09
N VAL A 123 -11.24 -15.32 -10.10
CA VAL A 123 -9.80 -15.51 -10.35
C VAL A 123 -9.07 -14.18 -10.30
N HIS A 124 -7.99 -14.11 -9.52
CA HIS A 124 -7.13 -12.92 -9.46
C HIS A 124 -5.91 -13.09 -10.36
N VAL A 125 -5.74 -12.20 -11.33
CA VAL A 125 -4.56 -12.11 -12.19
C VAL A 125 -3.70 -10.95 -11.71
N VAL A 126 -2.54 -11.27 -11.14
CA VAL A 126 -1.66 -10.28 -10.50
C VAL A 126 -0.54 -9.89 -11.44
N THR A 127 -0.35 -8.60 -11.63
CA THR A 127 0.73 -8.01 -12.44
C THR A 127 1.59 -7.05 -11.60
N THR A 128 2.67 -6.55 -12.18
CA THR A 128 3.66 -5.70 -11.47
C THR A 128 3.27 -4.23 -11.37
N ASN A 129 2.29 -3.74 -12.14
CA ASN A 129 1.82 -2.36 -12.09
C ASN A 129 0.42 -2.18 -12.71
N ASP A 130 -0.26 -1.09 -12.35
CA ASP A 130 -1.64 -0.78 -12.78
C ASP A 130 -1.79 -0.66 -14.30
N TYR A 131 -0.75 -0.23 -15.01
CA TYR A 131 -0.79 -0.13 -16.48
C TYR A 131 -0.90 -1.52 -17.11
N LEU A 132 -0.08 -2.49 -16.66
CA LEU A 132 -0.16 -3.87 -17.15
C LEU A 132 -1.47 -4.53 -16.74
N ALA A 133 -1.94 -4.31 -15.50
CA ALA A 133 -3.23 -4.83 -15.05
C ALA A 133 -4.37 -4.35 -15.98
N SER A 134 -4.42 -3.04 -16.26
CA SER A 134 -5.46 -2.44 -17.10
C SER A 134 -5.37 -2.91 -18.55
N ARG A 135 -4.16 -2.87 -19.12
CA ARG A 135 -3.90 -3.32 -20.50
C ARG A 135 -4.29 -4.78 -20.68
N ASP A 136 -3.88 -5.65 -19.77
CA ASP A 136 -4.11 -7.09 -19.92
C ASP A 136 -5.58 -7.45 -19.70
N ALA A 137 -6.27 -6.78 -18.77
CA ALA A 137 -7.71 -6.92 -18.59
C ALA A 137 -8.50 -6.49 -19.83
N GLU A 138 -8.13 -5.38 -20.46
CA GLU A 138 -8.76 -4.91 -21.69
C GLU A 138 -8.48 -5.85 -22.86
N TRP A 139 -7.20 -6.22 -23.05
CA TRP A 139 -6.74 -7.01 -24.19
C TRP A 139 -7.17 -8.47 -24.10
N MET A 140 -6.78 -9.18 -23.04
CA MET A 140 -7.14 -10.60 -22.85
C MET A 140 -8.60 -10.78 -22.49
N GLY A 141 -9.19 -9.81 -21.79
CA GLY A 141 -10.60 -9.85 -21.45
C GLY A 141 -11.52 -9.80 -22.68
N ARG A 142 -11.02 -9.49 -23.88
CA ARG A 142 -11.77 -9.70 -25.14
C ARG A 142 -12.15 -11.17 -25.32
N VAL A 143 -11.24 -12.09 -25.02
CA VAL A 143 -11.48 -13.55 -25.12
C VAL A 143 -12.49 -13.99 -24.07
N HIS A 144 -12.29 -13.58 -22.82
CA HIS A 144 -13.19 -13.94 -21.71
C HIS A 144 -14.60 -13.40 -21.89
N ARG A 145 -14.75 -12.13 -22.30
CA ARG A 145 -16.06 -11.52 -22.59
C ARG A 145 -16.76 -12.14 -23.79
N PHE A 146 -16.00 -12.52 -24.83
CA PHE A 146 -16.55 -13.26 -25.97
C PHE A 146 -17.16 -14.60 -25.53
N LEU A 147 -16.51 -15.28 -24.58
CA LEU A 147 -17.01 -16.50 -23.93
C LEU A 147 -18.03 -16.22 -22.81
N GLY A 148 -18.48 -14.97 -22.62
CA GLY A 148 -19.54 -14.64 -21.66
C GLY A 148 -19.10 -14.48 -20.20
N LEU A 149 -17.80 -14.49 -19.90
CA LEU A 149 -17.28 -14.14 -18.58
C LEU A 149 -17.12 -12.62 -18.41
N THR A 150 -17.20 -12.17 -17.18
CA THR A 150 -16.95 -10.78 -16.77
C THR A 150 -15.49 -10.59 -16.33
N VAL A 151 -14.92 -9.44 -16.65
CA VAL A 151 -13.52 -9.09 -16.34
C VAL A 151 -13.48 -7.72 -15.68
N GLY A 152 -12.89 -7.66 -14.49
CA GLY A 152 -12.69 -6.43 -13.72
C GLY A 152 -11.21 -6.07 -13.57
N THR A 153 -10.94 -4.81 -13.24
CA THR A 153 -9.60 -4.28 -13.01
C THR A 153 -9.55 -3.42 -11.76
N ILE A 154 -8.67 -3.77 -10.83
CA ILE A 154 -8.35 -2.97 -9.64
C ILE A 154 -7.13 -2.10 -9.93
N VAL A 155 -7.31 -0.79 -9.77
CA VAL A 155 -6.23 0.21 -9.88
C VAL A 155 -6.26 1.20 -8.73
N SER A 156 -5.14 1.88 -8.51
CA SER A 156 -5.00 2.83 -7.42
C SER A 156 -5.98 4.01 -7.52
N GLY A 157 -6.51 4.45 -6.38
CA GLY A 157 -7.43 5.59 -6.29
C GLY A 157 -8.90 5.30 -6.59
N GLN A 158 -9.26 4.07 -6.98
CA GLN A 158 -10.66 3.65 -7.10
C GLN A 158 -11.38 3.69 -5.75
N ARG A 159 -12.65 4.13 -5.77
CA ARG A 159 -13.53 4.10 -4.59
C ARG A 159 -13.90 2.66 -4.21
N PRO A 160 -14.23 2.39 -2.92
CA PRO A 160 -14.60 1.04 -2.46
C PRO A 160 -15.80 0.41 -3.18
N ASP A 161 -16.81 1.21 -3.54
CA ASP A 161 -17.98 0.75 -4.28
C ASP A 161 -17.60 0.20 -5.67
N VAL A 162 -16.74 0.93 -6.38
CA VAL A 162 -16.20 0.49 -7.68
C VAL A 162 -15.37 -0.77 -7.50
N ARG A 163 -14.47 -0.82 -6.51
CA ARG A 163 -13.63 -2.01 -6.26
C ARG A 163 -14.47 -3.27 -6.05
N ARG A 164 -15.54 -3.17 -5.27
CA ARG A 164 -16.46 -4.30 -5.05
C ARG A 164 -17.06 -4.82 -6.35
N GLU A 165 -17.53 -3.94 -7.24
CA GLU A 165 -18.04 -4.34 -8.56
C GLU A 165 -16.96 -5.04 -9.40
N GLN A 166 -15.71 -4.56 -9.33
CA GLN A 166 -14.59 -5.20 -10.02
C GLN A 166 -14.28 -6.59 -9.46
N TYR A 167 -14.21 -6.75 -8.14
CA TYR A 167 -13.97 -8.06 -7.49
C TYR A 167 -15.09 -9.07 -7.76
N LEU A 168 -16.34 -8.61 -7.96
CA LEU A 168 -17.48 -9.47 -8.30
C LEU A 168 -17.40 -10.07 -9.71
N CYS A 169 -16.50 -9.57 -10.57
CA CYS A 169 -16.27 -10.13 -11.90
C CYS A 169 -15.60 -11.51 -11.82
N ASP A 170 -15.93 -12.41 -12.75
CA ASP A 170 -15.39 -13.79 -12.81
C ASP A 170 -13.84 -13.80 -12.79
N ILE A 171 -13.21 -12.80 -13.42
CA ILE A 171 -11.76 -12.60 -13.43
C ILE A 171 -11.46 -11.15 -13.05
N THR A 172 -10.52 -10.93 -12.12
CA THR A 172 -10.09 -9.61 -11.67
C THR A 172 -8.59 -9.45 -11.88
N HIS A 173 -8.19 -8.44 -12.65
CA HIS A 173 -6.79 -8.05 -12.79
C HIS A 173 -6.42 -6.98 -11.76
N GLY A 174 -5.17 -6.99 -11.29
CA GLY A 174 -4.68 -5.98 -10.37
C GLY A 174 -3.20 -6.14 -10.06
N THR A 175 -2.71 -5.39 -9.08
CA THR A 175 -1.35 -5.51 -8.57
C THR A 175 -1.36 -6.15 -7.19
N ASN A 176 -0.23 -6.76 -6.81
CA ASN A 176 -0.03 -7.31 -5.47
C ASN A 176 -0.33 -6.29 -4.36
N ASN A 177 0.07 -5.04 -4.56
CA ASN A 177 -0.14 -3.94 -3.63
C ASN A 177 -1.62 -3.63 -3.47
N GLU A 178 -2.36 -3.44 -4.58
CA GLU A 178 -3.78 -3.11 -4.51
C GLU A 178 -4.61 -4.25 -3.89
N PHE A 179 -4.33 -5.50 -4.30
CA PHE A 179 -4.97 -6.67 -3.73
C PHE A 179 -4.66 -6.84 -2.23
N GLY A 180 -3.40 -6.69 -1.83
CA GLY A 180 -3.01 -6.83 -0.43
C GLY A 180 -3.51 -5.68 0.45
N PHE A 181 -3.57 -4.44 -0.05
CA PHE A 181 -4.16 -3.33 0.70
C PHE A 181 -5.69 -3.42 0.80
N ASP A 182 -6.38 -3.94 -0.22
CA ASP A 182 -7.81 -4.23 -0.10
C ASP A 182 -8.07 -5.31 0.96
N TYR A 183 -7.23 -6.35 1.03
CA TYR A 183 -7.29 -7.32 2.13
C TYR A 183 -7.11 -6.66 3.50
N LEU A 184 -6.11 -5.78 3.66
CA LEU A 184 -5.90 -5.07 4.93
C LEU A 184 -7.06 -4.12 5.25
N ARG A 185 -7.62 -3.42 4.26
CA ARG A 185 -8.78 -2.53 4.42
C ARG A 185 -10.05 -3.30 4.81
N ASP A 186 -10.29 -4.43 4.19
CA ASP A 186 -11.44 -5.30 4.51
C ASP A 186 -11.37 -5.79 5.96
N ASN A 187 -10.17 -6.13 6.45
CA ASN A 187 -10.00 -6.52 7.85
C ASN A 187 -10.03 -5.34 8.85
N MET A 188 -10.10 -4.09 8.37
CA MET A 188 -10.38 -2.89 9.18
C MET A 188 -11.80 -2.35 8.97
N ALA A 189 -12.62 -3.00 8.15
CA ALA A 189 -13.98 -2.56 7.85
C ALA A 189 -14.88 -2.68 9.09
N TRP A 190 -15.83 -1.73 9.23
CA TRP A 190 -16.79 -1.68 10.34
C TRP A 190 -18.16 -2.23 9.96
N SER A 191 -18.42 -2.39 8.66
CA SER A 191 -19.64 -2.99 8.16
C SER A 191 -19.33 -3.94 7.01
N LYS A 192 -20.17 -4.96 6.85
CA LYS A 192 -20.11 -5.87 5.70
C LYS A 192 -20.23 -5.13 4.37
N ALA A 193 -20.95 -4.00 4.34
CA ALA A 193 -21.11 -3.17 3.16
C ALA A 193 -19.84 -2.38 2.77
N ASP A 194 -18.83 -2.34 3.62
CA ASP A 194 -17.55 -1.70 3.33
C ASP A 194 -16.52 -2.68 2.74
N LEU A 195 -16.75 -3.99 2.88
CA LEU A 195 -15.91 -5.03 2.29
C LEU A 195 -15.91 -4.93 0.76
N VAL A 196 -14.75 -5.13 0.13
CA VAL A 196 -14.62 -5.07 -1.33
C VAL A 196 -14.25 -6.42 -1.94
N GLN A 197 -13.47 -7.25 -1.25
CA GLN A 197 -13.07 -8.57 -1.72
C GLN A 197 -14.12 -9.63 -1.42
N ARG A 198 -14.00 -10.79 -2.08
CA ARG A 198 -14.92 -11.92 -1.95
C ARG A 198 -14.23 -13.27 -1.74
N GLY A 199 -13.04 -13.27 -1.15
CA GLY A 199 -12.25 -14.48 -0.88
C GLY A 199 -10.96 -14.55 -1.71
N HIS A 200 -10.22 -15.65 -1.52
CA HIS A 200 -8.91 -15.89 -2.14
C HIS A 200 -8.90 -17.30 -2.75
N HIS A 201 -9.54 -17.47 -3.91
CA HIS A 201 -9.72 -18.80 -4.51
C HIS A 201 -8.54 -19.19 -5.40
N PHE A 202 -8.32 -18.46 -6.50
CA PHE A 202 -7.21 -18.72 -7.41
C PHE A 202 -6.46 -17.45 -7.78
N ALA A 203 -5.13 -17.45 -7.56
CA ALA A 203 -4.23 -16.41 -8.04
C ALA A 203 -3.29 -16.93 -9.13
N ILE A 204 -3.19 -16.16 -10.22
CA ILE A 204 -2.16 -16.30 -11.25
C ILE A 204 -1.25 -15.09 -11.15
N VAL A 205 -0.02 -15.30 -10.66
CA VAL A 205 0.96 -14.23 -10.50
C VAL A 205 1.84 -14.15 -11.76
N ASP A 206 1.64 -13.11 -12.57
CA ASP A 206 2.58 -12.78 -13.64
C ASP A 206 3.86 -12.19 -13.05
N GLU A 207 4.99 -12.51 -13.67
CA GLU A 207 6.33 -12.15 -13.19
C GLU A 207 6.54 -12.57 -11.72
N VAL A 208 6.20 -13.83 -11.43
CA VAL A 208 6.18 -14.40 -10.07
C VAL A 208 7.49 -14.23 -9.29
N ASP A 209 8.63 -14.22 -9.98
CA ASP A 209 9.93 -14.01 -9.38
C ASP A 209 10.17 -12.55 -8.95
N SER A 210 9.59 -11.58 -9.64
CA SER A 210 9.61 -10.20 -9.16
C SER A 210 8.70 -10.00 -7.95
N ILE A 211 7.48 -10.54 -8.00
CA ILE A 211 6.48 -10.29 -6.96
C ILE A 211 6.76 -11.12 -5.70
N LEU A 212 6.96 -12.44 -5.84
CA LEU A 212 7.08 -13.35 -4.69
C LEU A 212 8.50 -13.46 -4.14
N ILE A 213 9.50 -12.90 -4.83
CA ILE A 213 10.92 -12.92 -4.41
C ILE A 213 11.46 -11.50 -4.30
N ASP A 214 11.50 -10.67 -5.35
CA ASP A 214 12.14 -9.35 -5.25
C ASP A 214 11.38 -8.37 -4.33
N GLU A 215 10.06 -8.29 -4.49
CA GLU A 215 9.18 -7.39 -3.72
C GLU A 215 8.82 -7.94 -2.35
N ALA A 216 8.94 -9.25 -2.15
CA ALA A 216 8.68 -9.94 -0.88
C ALA A 216 9.71 -9.61 0.24
N ARG A 217 10.59 -8.61 0.02
CA ARG A 217 11.52 -8.04 1.01
C ARG A 217 10.83 -7.09 1.98
N THR A 218 9.72 -6.48 1.60
CA THR A 218 9.03 -5.47 2.39
C THR A 218 7.57 -5.86 2.60
N PRO A 219 7.03 -5.81 3.84
CA PRO A 219 5.62 -6.05 4.07
C PRO A 219 4.74 -4.89 3.55
N LEU A 220 3.45 -5.18 3.37
CA LEU A 220 2.41 -4.17 3.17
C LEU A 220 1.97 -3.65 4.53
N ILE A 221 2.03 -2.33 4.74
CA ILE A 221 1.69 -1.70 6.01
C ILE A 221 0.72 -0.54 5.75
N ILE A 222 -0.38 -0.52 6.51
CA ILE A 222 -1.23 0.65 6.66
C ILE A 222 -0.92 1.27 8.02
N SER A 223 -0.47 2.52 8.00
CA SER A 223 -0.22 3.30 9.20
C SER A 223 -1.18 4.48 9.28
N GLY A 224 -1.55 4.86 10.49
CA GLY A 224 -2.39 6.03 10.75
C GLY A 224 -1.95 6.75 12.02
N PRO A 225 -2.52 7.94 12.30
CA PRO A 225 -2.18 8.70 13.48
C PRO A 225 -2.47 7.87 14.73
N ALA A 226 -1.47 7.73 15.57
CA ALA A 226 -1.58 7.15 16.89
C ALA A 226 -2.30 8.12 17.83
N GLU A 227 -3.15 7.59 18.71
CA GLU A 227 -3.65 8.34 19.86
C GLU A 227 -2.58 8.36 20.97
N THR A 228 -1.33 8.71 20.65
CA THR A 228 -0.27 8.81 21.66
C THR A 228 -0.24 10.18 22.32
N SER A 229 -0.01 10.18 23.63
CA SER A 229 0.14 11.40 24.40
C SER A 229 1.51 12.02 24.09
N ALA A 230 1.53 13.12 23.32
CA ALA A 230 2.69 14.01 23.16
C ALA A 230 3.41 14.36 24.48
N LYS A 231 2.73 14.14 25.62
CA LYS A 231 3.25 14.17 26.99
C LYS A 231 4.56 13.37 27.16
N TRP A 232 4.64 12.11 26.72
CA TRP A 232 5.81 11.25 27.02
C TRP A 232 7.09 11.72 26.32
N TYR A 233 7.00 12.09 25.05
CA TYR A 233 8.12 12.72 24.34
C TYR A 233 8.58 14.01 25.04
N GLY A 234 7.65 14.82 25.54
CA GLY A 234 7.96 16.01 26.33
C GLY A 234 8.66 15.69 27.65
N GLU A 235 8.18 14.68 28.40
CA GLU A 235 8.79 14.25 29.66
C GLU A 235 10.19 13.66 29.44
N PHE A 236 10.37 12.75 28.48
CA PHE A 236 11.70 12.21 28.21
C PHE A 236 12.67 13.27 27.70
N ALA A 237 12.24 14.19 26.82
CA ALA A 237 13.07 15.32 26.41
C ALA A 237 13.47 16.24 27.60
N ARG A 238 12.61 16.33 28.64
CA ARG A 238 12.93 17.03 29.90
C ARG A 238 13.95 16.26 30.74
N LEU A 239 13.93 14.93 30.74
CA LEU A 239 14.86 14.08 31.49
C LEU A 239 16.25 14.01 30.83
N MET A 240 16.32 14.07 29.49
CA MET A 240 17.59 13.86 28.75
C MET A 240 18.76 14.74 29.19
N PRO A 241 18.60 16.04 29.49
CA PRO A 241 19.70 16.88 29.99
C PRO A 241 20.22 16.46 31.37
N LEU A 242 19.42 15.76 32.18
CA LEU A 242 19.77 15.30 33.51
C LEU A 242 20.57 14.00 33.47
N MET A 243 20.41 13.20 32.42
CA MET A 243 21.18 11.97 32.23
C MET A 243 22.61 12.26 31.77
N LYS A 244 23.59 11.53 32.33
CA LYS A 244 25.02 11.70 32.05
C LYS A 244 25.55 10.56 31.19
N ARG A 245 26.26 10.93 30.11
CA ARG A 245 27.02 9.99 29.27
C ARG A 245 28.11 9.30 30.10
N ASP A 246 28.32 8.02 29.81
CA ASP A 246 29.27 7.10 30.47
C ASP A 246 28.96 6.83 31.95
N VAL A 247 27.77 7.21 32.43
CA VAL A 247 27.26 6.88 33.76
C VAL A 247 25.87 6.25 33.62
N HIS A 248 24.91 6.99 33.07
CA HIS A 248 23.53 6.53 32.87
C HIS A 248 23.31 5.86 31.50
N TYR A 249 24.18 6.12 30.53
CA TYR A 249 24.10 5.52 29.20
C TYR A 249 25.46 5.61 28.48
N GLU A 250 25.69 4.67 27.56
CA GLU A 250 26.86 4.61 26.69
C GLU A 250 26.47 4.87 25.23
N VAL A 251 27.35 5.53 24.47
CA VAL A 251 27.12 5.88 23.05
C VAL A 251 28.19 5.23 22.18
N GLU A 252 27.78 4.42 21.21
CA GLU A 252 28.67 3.85 20.20
C GLU A 252 28.49 4.58 18.87
N GLU A 253 29.33 5.60 18.63
CA GLU A 253 29.20 6.49 17.47
C GLU A 253 29.38 5.77 16.12
N GLY A 254 30.28 4.77 16.07
CA GLY A 254 30.54 3.99 14.85
C GLY A 254 29.36 3.13 14.40
N LYS A 255 28.53 2.66 15.34
CA LYS A 255 27.30 1.91 15.05
C LYS A 255 26.03 2.76 15.15
N ARG A 256 26.16 4.04 15.57
CA ARG A 256 25.05 4.98 15.83
C ARG A 256 24.00 4.38 16.77
N THR A 257 24.45 3.79 17.87
CA THR A 257 23.59 3.18 18.89
C THR A 257 23.84 3.78 20.27
N VAL A 258 22.82 3.76 21.12
CA VAL A 258 22.90 4.17 22.53
C VAL A 258 22.41 3.00 23.38
N ALA A 259 23.11 2.69 24.46
CA ALA A 259 22.75 1.67 25.43
C ALA A 259 22.56 2.33 26.80
N VAL A 260 21.45 2.03 27.47
CA VAL A 260 21.16 2.54 28.83
C VAL A 260 21.83 1.60 29.84
N THR A 261 22.53 2.14 30.83
CA THR A 261 23.15 1.35 31.90
C THR A 261 22.12 1.04 33.00
N GLU A 262 22.43 0.12 33.92
CA GLU A 262 21.56 -0.17 35.08
C GLU A 262 21.27 1.09 35.90
N GLU A 263 22.29 1.91 36.19
CA GLU A 263 22.12 3.20 36.88
C GLU A 263 21.23 4.18 36.11
N GLY A 264 21.23 4.11 34.78
CA GLY A 264 20.36 4.92 33.94
C GLY A 264 18.91 4.47 33.93
N VAL A 265 18.66 3.16 34.10
CA VAL A 265 17.32 2.60 34.25
C VAL A 265 16.72 3.02 35.60
N GLU A 266 17.46 2.81 36.70
CA GLU A 266 17.05 3.21 38.05
C GLU A 266 16.76 4.73 38.11
N PHE A 267 17.61 5.56 37.50
CA PHE A 267 17.38 6.99 37.41
C PHE A 267 16.06 7.35 36.71
N VAL A 268 15.69 6.63 35.65
CA VAL A 268 14.44 6.88 34.92
C VAL A 268 13.23 6.38 35.71
N GLU A 269 13.34 5.22 36.35
CA GLU A 269 12.32 4.64 37.23
C GLU A 269 11.98 5.61 38.37
N ASP A 270 12.99 6.13 39.06
CA ASP A 270 12.84 7.15 40.12
C ASP A 270 12.17 8.43 39.63
N GLN A 271 12.56 8.92 38.44
CA GLN A 271 12.02 10.17 37.89
C GLN A 271 10.58 10.04 37.40
N LEU A 272 10.16 8.83 37.02
CA LEU A 272 8.81 8.53 36.55
C LEU A 272 7.91 7.99 37.67
N GLY A 273 8.47 7.56 38.80
CA GLY A 273 7.74 6.95 39.91
C GLY A 273 7.18 5.58 39.55
N ILE A 274 7.93 4.78 38.79
CA ILE A 274 7.58 3.42 38.37
C ILE A 274 8.58 2.43 38.98
N ASP A 275 8.10 1.23 39.33
CA ASP A 275 8.94 0.23 39.99
C ASP A 275 9.88 -0.50 39.03
N ASN A 276 9.44 -0.73 37.78
CA ASN A 276 10.24 -1.40 36.76
C ASN A 276 9.88 -0.94 35.34
N LEU A 277 10.88 -0.42 34.62
CA LEU A 277 10.75 0.05 33.24
C LEU A 277 10.48 -1.08 32.23
N TYR A 278 10.84 -2.32 32.58
CA TYR A 278 10.70 -3.51 31.72
C TYR A 278 9.42 -4.32 31.98
N GLU A 279 8.49 -3.81 32.78
CA GLU A 279 7.15 -4.39 32.88
C GLU A 279 6.37 -4.23 31.56
N ALA A 280 5.48 -5.18 31.27
CA ALA A 280 4.68 -5.18 30.04
C ALA A 280 3.90 -3.88 29.83
N ALA A 281 3.41 -3.26 30.92
CA ALA A 281 2.70 -1.98 30.88
C ALA A 281 3.60 -0.77 30.57
N ASN A 282 4.90 -0.86 30.85
CA ASN A 282 5.89 0.23 30.71
C ASN A 282 6.79 0.08 29.48
N THR A 283 6.63 -1.01 28.71
CA THR A 283 7.44 -1.34 27.53
C THR A 283 7.55 -0.19 26.50
N PRO A 284 6.51 0.62 26.22
CA PRO A 284 6.62 1.80 25.35
C PRO A 284 7.62 2.85 25.81
N LEU A 285 7.79 3.00 27.12
CA LEU A 285 8.65 4.02 27.73
C LEU A 285 10.13 3.81 27.37
N ILE A 286 10.53 2.55 27.15
CA ILE A 286 11.88 2.20 26.68
C ILE A 286 12.13 2.80 25.30
N GLY A 287 11.15 2.73 24.40
CA GLY A 287 11.22 3.33 23.08
C GLY A 287 11.42 4.84 23.15
N TYR A 288 10.62 5.53 23.98
CA TYR A 288 10.76 6.97 24.19
C TYR A 288 12.11 7.35 24.79
N LEU A 289 12.58 6.61 25.80
CA LEU A 289 13.90 6.82 26.41
C LEU A 289 15.03 6.70 25.40
N ASN A 290 15.05 5.60 24.64
CA ASN A 290 16.10 5.32 23.66
C ASN A 290 16.09 6.37 22.54
N ASN A 291 14.90 6.72 22.03
CA ASN A 291 14.77 7.74 21.00
C ASN A 291 15.18 9.13 21.49
N ALA A 292 14.86 9.49 22.73
CA ALA A 292 15.27 10.75 23.32
C ALA A 292 16.80 10.81 23.51
N LEU A 293 17.44 9.71 23.91
CA LEU A 293 18.89 9.59 24.03
C LEU A 293 19.59 9.65 22.66
N LYS A 294 19.10 8.90 21.67
CA LYS A 294 19.57 8.98 20.28
C LYS A 294 19.41 10.40 19.75
N ALA A 295 18.28 11.04 19.98
CA ALA A 295 18.02 12.42 19.55
C ALA A 295 19.03 13.37 20.20
N LYS A 296 19.34 13.20 21.48
CA LYS A 296 20.34 14.01 22.19
C LYS A 296 21.75 13.86 21.58
N GLU A 297 22.23 12.63 21.42
CA GLU A 297 23.65 12.34 21.18
C GLU A 297 24.02 12.13 19.70
N LEU A 298 23.12 11.58 18.89
CA LEU A 298 23.43 11.13 17.52
C LEU A 298 22.87 12.02 16.41
N PHE A 299 22.01 12.98 16.77
CA PHE A 299 21.34 13.88 15.83
C PHE A 299 21.59 15.33 16.24
N HIS A 300 22.46 15.99 15.50
CA HIS A 300 22.86 17.36 15.74
C HIS A 300 22.14 18.30 14.78
N ARG A 301 21.64 19.39 15.38
CA ARG A 301 21.09 20.51 14.64
C ARG A 301 22.16 21.11 13.73
N ASP A 302 21.73 21.55 12.54
CA ASP A 302 22.52 22.12 11.46
C ASP A 302 23.51 21.15 10.79
N GLN A 303 23.45 19.85 11.13
CA GLN A 303 24.16 18.77 10.43
C GLN A 303 23.16 17.80 9.81
N GLN A 304 22.39 17.09 10.64
CA GLN A 304 21.40 16.10 10.18
C GLN A 304 20.02 16.71 9.92
N TYR A 305 19.68 17.80 10.61
CA TYR A 305 18.41 18.50 10.45
C TYR A 305 18.55 19.97 10.77
N ILE A 306 17.61 20.78 10.29
CA ILE A 306 17.43 22.17 10.68
C ILE A 306 16.02 22.37 11.25
N VAL A 307 15.84 23.40 12.06
CA VAL A 307 14.52 23.82 12.55
C VAL A 307 14.14 25.11 11.83
N SER A 308 13.04 25.09 11.07
CA SER A 308 12.54 26.26 10.33
C SER A 308 11.03 26.32 10.39
N ASN A 309 10.46 27.52 10.57
CA ASN A 309 9.02 27.76 10.71
C ASN A 309 8.31 26.90 11.78
N GLY A 310 9.03 26.50 12.84
CA GLY A 310 8.47 25.61 13.86
C GLY A 310 8.30 24.17 13.38
N GLU A 311 9.11 23.71 12.43
CA GLU A 311 9.18 22.32 11.96
C GLU A 311 10.63 21.84 11.88
N VAL A 312 10.85 20.54 12.13
CA VAL A 312 12.14 19.86 11.94
C VAL A 312 12.23 19.41 10.49
N LEU A 313 13.25 19.85 9.75
CA LEU A 313 13.49 19.50 8.35
C LEU A 313 14.82 18.76 8.22
N ILE A 314 14.80 17.57 7.62
CA ILE A 314 15.99 16.75 7.42
C ILE A 314 16.90 17.39 6.38
N VAL A 315 18.22 17.34 6.64
CA VAL A 315 19.24 17.81 5.72
C VAL A 315 20.09 16.62 5.27
N ASP A 316 20.38 16.56 3.98
CA ASP A 316 21.36 15.62 3.43
C ASP A 316 22.77 16.03 3.88
N GLU A 317 23.44 15.16 4.64
CA GLU A 317 24.77 15.39 5.22
C GLU A 317 25.84 15.71 4.14
N PHE A 318 25.68 15.23 2.90
CA PHE A 318 26.67 15.43 1.84
C PHE A 318 26.40 16.70 1.02
N THR A 319 25.13 17.01 0.77
CA THR A 319 24.76 18.12 -0.13
C THR A 319 24.31 19.38 0.59
N GLY A 320 24.03 19.30 1.91
CA GLY A 320 23.48 20.39 2.71
C GLY A 320 22.06 20.80 2.27
N ARG A 321 21.41 20.00 1.42
CA ARG A 321 20.07 20.31 0.90
C ARG A 321 19.00 19.83 1.86
N VAL A 322 17.98 20.67 2.02
CA VAL A 322 16.78 20.34 2.81
C VAL A 322 15.92 19.35 2.04
N LEU A 323 15.66 18.20 2.66
CA LEU A 323 14.81 17.14 2.12
C LEU A 323 13.36 17.35 2.59
N ALA A 324 12.65 18.24 1.88
CA ALA A 324 11.26 18.58 2.21
C ALA A 324 10.33 17.35 2.16
N GLY A 325 9.49 17.18 3.18
CA GLY A 325 8.51 16.10 3.29
C GLY A 325 9.04 14.79 3.89
N ARG A 326 10.34 14.68 4.17
CA ARG A 326 10.92 13.49 4.84
C ARG A 326 10.88 13.65 6.37
N ARG A 327 10.59 12.54 7.06
CA ARG A 327 10.61 12.44 8.54
C ARG A 327 11.50 11.26 8.95
N TYR A 328 11.93 11.24 10.20
CA TYR A 328 12.62 10.09 10.80
C TYR A 328 11.57 9.12 11.35
N ASN A 329 11.83 7.82 11.26
CA ASN A 329 10.87 6.77 11.64
C ASN A 329 10.96 6.43 13.13
N GLU A 330 10.07 5.56 13.62
CA GLU A 330 10.11 4.96 14.96
C GLU A 330 10.12 6.00 16.10
N GLY A 331 9.31 7.04 16.01
CA GLY A 331 9.24 8.09 17.04
C GLY A 331 10.46 9.01 17.12
N MET A 332 11.47 8.81 16.26
CA MET A 332 12.72 9.57 16.29
C MET A 332 12.51 11.03 15.88
N HIS A 333 11.62 11.29 14.92
CA HIS A 333 11.30 12.65 14.50
C HIS A 333 10.60 13.42 15.61
N GLN A 334 9.68 12.76 16.33
CA GLN A 334 8.97 13.29 17.48
C GLN A 334 9.92 13.55 18.66
N ALA A 335 10.89 12.66 18.88
CA ALA A 335 11.94 12.86 19.88
C ALA A 335 12.82 14.09 19.56
N ILE A 336 13.15 14.31 18.28
CA ILE A 336 13.86 15.53 17.84
C ILE A 336 12.97 16.77 17.96
N GLU A 337 11.69 16.68 17.57
CA GLU A 337 10.71 17.75 17.75
C GLU A 337 10.60 18.14 19.23
N ALA A 338 10.55 17.16 20.14
CA ALA A 338 10.52 17.38 21.59
C ALA A 338 11.83 17.97 22.12
N LYS A 339 12.99 17.44 21.68
CA LYS A 339 14.33 17.97 22.00
C LYS A 339 14.45 19.46 21.65
N GLU A 340 13.97 19.84 20.47
CA GLU A 340 14.03 21.20 19.95
C GLU A 340 12.86 22.09 20.42
N LYS A 341 11.97 21.57 21.26
CA LYS A 341 10.76 22.25 21.75
C LYS A 341 9.84 22.73 20.63
N VAL A 342 9.79 21.96 19.56
CA VAL A 342 8.88 22.13 18.42
C VAL A 342 7.55 21.44 18.74
N LYS A 343 6.45 21.88 18.09
CA LYS A 343 5.16 21.20 18.22
C LYS A 343 5.29 19.77 17.70
N ILE A 344 5.19 18.81 18.63
CA ILE A 344 5.24 17.38 18.34
C ILE A 344 4.00 17.03 17.51
N LYS A 345 4.20 16.43 16.35
CA LYS A 345 3.09 15.87 15.57
C LYS A 345 2.89 14.41 15.96
N ASP A 346 1.64 13.95 15.91
CA ASP A 346 1.28 12.58 16.26
C ASP A 346 2.14 11.57 15.49
N GLU A 347 2.53 10.49 16.17
CA GLU A 347 3.24 9.38 15.55
C GLU A 347 2.30 8.59 14.65
N ASN A 348 2.84 8.01 13.57
CA ASN A 348 2.08 7.05 12.79
C ASN A 348 2.32 5.67 13.39
N GLN A 349 1.25 4.98 13.82
CA GLN A 349 1.30 3.59 14.25
C GLN A 349 0.83 2.65 13.14
N THR A 350 1.32 1.42 13.16
CA THR A 350 0.80 0.34 12.30
C THR A 350 -0.62 -0.01 12.70
N LEU A 351 -1.56 0.13 11.77
CA LEU A 351 -2.97 -0.25 11.95
C LEU A 351 -3.24 -1.66 11.42
N ALA A 352 -2.57 -2.00 10.32
CA ALA A 352 -2.66 -3.31 9.69
C ALA A 352 -1.39 -3.59 8.90
N THR A 353 -0.93 -4.83 8.91
CA THR A 353 0.27 -5.27 8.19
C THR A 353 0.09 -6.69 7.68
N ILE A 354 0.69 -7.02 6.53
CA ILE A 354 0.86 -8.39 6.03
C ILE A 354 2.07 -8.50 5.11
N THR A 355 2.82 -9.59 5.19
CA THR A 355 3.85 -9.89 4.18
C THR A 355 3.21 -10.42 2.89
N LEU A 356 3.82 -10.14 1.73
CA LEU A 356 3.35 -10.72 0.46
C LEU A 356 3.32 -12.26 0.53
N GLN A 357 4.28 -12.84 1.23
CA GLN A 357 4.37 -14.27 1.51
C GLN A 357 3.07 -14.80 2.13
N ASN A 358 2.67 -14.26 3.29
CA ASN A 358 1.49 -14.74 4.00
C ASN A 358 0.19 -14.32 3.29
N TYR A 359 0.17 -13.19 2.58
CA TYR A 359 -0.97 -12.80 1.75
C TYR A 359 -1.24 -13.83 0.64
N PHE A 360 -0.23 -14.21 -0.15
CA PHE A 360 -0.43 -15.19 -1.23
C PHE A 360 -0.67 -16.61 -0.71
N ARG A 361 -0.27 -16.93 0.53
CA ARG A 361 -0.62 -18.20 1.20
C ARG A 361 -2.10 -18.30 1.58
N LEU A 362 -2.86 -17.21 1.54
CA LEU A 362 -4.32 -17.23 1.76
C LEU A 362 -5.08 -17.89 0.60
N TYR A 363 -4.48 -17.96 -0.59
CA TYR A 363 -5.16 -18.51 -1.76
C TYR A 363 -5.27 -20.03 -1.68
N GLU A 364 -6.46 -20.58 -1.95
CA GLU A 364 -6.67 -22.02 -2.06
C GLU A 364 -5.79 -22.64 -3.16
N LYS A 365 -5.64 -21.92 -4.27
CA LYS A 365 -4.71 -22.26 -5.33
C LYS A 365 -3.89 -21.05 -5.75
N LEU A 366 -2.58 -21.27 -5.84
CA LEU A 366 -1.61 -20.28 -6.31
C LEU A 366 -0.84 -20.83 -7.49
N SER A 367 -0.62 -20.00 -8.50
CA SER A 367 0.21 -20.30 -9.65
C SER A 367 0.94 -19.05 -10.13
N GLY A 368 1.90 -19.20 -11.03
CA GLY A 368 2.56 -18.03 -11.59
C GLY A 368 3.35 -18.31 -12.85
N MET A 369 3.75 -17.26 -13.54
CA MET A 369 4.53 -17.37 -14.77
C MET A 369 5.70 -16.39 -14.75
N THR A 370 6.81 -16.79 -15.34
CA THR A 370 7.99 -15.93 -15.51
C THR A 370 8.96 -16.54 -16.50
N GLY A 371 9.94 -15.77 -16.98
CA GLY A 371 11.06 -16.31 -17.79
C GLY A 371 12.17 -16.97 -16.99
N THR A 372 12.20 -16.76 -15.66
CA THR A 372 13.39 -17.03 -14.84
C THR A 372 13.06 -17.44 -13.39
N ALA A 373 12.39 -18.58 -13.17
CA ALA A 373 12.05 -19.08 -11.83
C ALA A 373 12.96 -20.20 -11.31
N GLN A 374 13.67 -20.93 -12.18
CA GLN A 374 14.33 -22.18 -11.81
C GLN A 374 15.43 -22.00 -10.74
N THR A 375 16.04 -20.82 -10.67
CA THR A 375 17.07 -20.52 -9.65
C THR A 375 16.46 -20.44 -8.25
N GLU A 376 15.23 -19.94 -8.14
CA GLU A 376 14.51 -19.72 -6.87
C GLU A 376 13.55 -20.87 -6.53
N ALA A 377 13.57 -21.96 -7.29
CA ALA A 377 12.61 -23.06 -7.14
C ALA A 377 12.55 -23.64 -5.71
N ALA A 378 13.68 -23.64 -4.99
CA ALA A 378 13.74 -24.10 -3.61
C ALA A 378 12.99 -23.15 -2.66
N GLU A 379 13.20 -21.84 -2.78
CA GLU A 379 12.52 -20.82 -1.98
C GLU A 379 11.02 -20.80 -2.28
N LEU A 380 10.65 -20.82 -3.57
CA LEU A 380 9.25 -20.83 -4.01
C LEU A 380 8.49 -22.05 -3.48
N HIS A 381 9.13 -23.23 -3.47
CA HIS A 381 8.53 -24.43 -2.90
C HIS A 381 8.49 -24.38 -1.37
N GLN A 382 9.54 -23.92 -0.70
CA GLN A 382 9.59 -23.87 0.76
C GLN A 382 8.49 -22.96 1.32
N THR A 383 8.37 -21.75 0.77
CA THR A 383 7.46 -20.70 1.24
C THR A 383 6.03 -20.88 0.74
N TYR A 384 5.84 -21.17 -0.55
CA TYR A 384 4.52 -21.15 -1.19
C TYR A 384 4.04 -22.53 -1.66
N LYS A 385 4.83 -23.58 -1.50
CA LYS A 385 4.56 -24.92 -2.05
C LYS A 385 4.42 -24.97 -3.58
N LEU A 386 4.95 -23.96 -4.28
CA LEU A 386 4.93 -23.89 -5.73
C LEU A 386 6.06 -24.71 -6.36
N GLY A 387 5.73 -25.59 -7.31
CA GLY A 387 6.70 -26.25 -8.18
C GLY A 387 7.06 -25.37 -9.37
N VAL A 388 8.31 -25.39 -9.83
CA VAL A 388 8.74 -24.68 -11.05
C VAL A 388 8.85 -25.68 -12.20
N VAL A 389 8.21 -25.37 -13.34
CA VAL A 389 8.19 -26.21 -14.53
C VAL A 389 8.80 -25.45 -15.70
N PRO A 390 9.99 -25.85 -16.19
CA PRO A 390 10.59 -25.25 -17.39
C PRO A 390 9.83 -25.71 -18.64
N ILE A 391 8.99 -24.83 -19.18
CA ILE A 391 8.24 -25.08 -20.41
C ILE A 391 9.20 -24.94 -21.61
N PRO A 392 9.19 -25.90 -22.56
CA PRO A 392 9.98 -25.77 -23.79
C PRO A 392 9.62 -24.49 -24.57
N THR A 393 10.58 -23.91 -25.28
CA THR A 393 10.31 -22.77 -26.19
C THR A 393 9.60 -23.26 -27.45
N ASN A 394 8.75 -22.42 -28.04
CA ASN A 394 8.05 -22.74 -29.29
C ASN A 394 9.05 -22.95 -30.45
N ARG A 395 10.10 -22.15 -30.48
CA ARG A 395 11.20 -22.23 -31.44
C ARG A 395 12.55 -22.37 -30.72
N PRO A 396 13.58 -22.97 -31.35
CA PRO A 396 14.90 -23.08 -30.75
C PRO A 396 15.51 -21.70 -30.45
N MET A 397 16.07 -21.52 -29.26
CA MET A 397 16.75 -20.28 -28.86
C MET A 397 18.15 -20.22 -29.50
N VAL A 398 18.40 -19.20 -30.34
CA VAL A 398 19.66 -19.03 -31.11
C VAL A 398 20.45 -17.77 -30.72
N ARG A 399 20.03 -17.04 -29.68
CA ARG A 399 20.72 -15.84 -29.19
C ARG A 399 22.16 -16.16 -28.78
N GLN A 400 23.08 -15.30 -29.16
CA GLN A 400 24.48 -15.38 -28.76
C GLN A 400 24.73 -14.58 -27.49
N ASP A 401 24.83 -15.28 -26.34
CA ASP A 401 25.21 -14.67 -25.08
C ASP A 401 26.76 -14.61 -24.97
N LYS A 402 27.34 -13.43 -25.21
CA LYS A 402 28.79 -13.22 -25.14
C LYS A 402 29.28 -13.14 -23.69
N SER A 403 30.58 -13.39 -23.52
CA SER A 403 31.27 -13.19 -22.25
C SER A 403 31.29 -11.71 -21.84
N ASP A 404 31.36 -11.46 -20.53
CA ASP A 404 31.44 -10.11 -20.00
C ASP A 404 32.79 -9.45 -20.35
N VAL A 405 32.75 -8.15 -20.60
CA VAL A 405 33.93 -7.31 -20.82
C VAL A 405 34.14 -6.45 -19.58
N ILE A 406 35.30 -6.58 -18.93
CA ILE A 406 35.54 -5.97 -17.61
C ILE A 406 36.63 -4.90 -17.75
N TYR A 407 36.35 -3.70 -17.28
CA TYR A 407 37.27 -2.57 -17.29
C TYR A 407 37.75 -2.23 -15.88
N LYS A 408 38.87 -1.54 -15.81
CA LYS A 408 39.39 -1.05 -14.53
C LYS A 408 38.57 0.13 -14.01
N THR A 409 38.21 1.08 -14.88
CA THR A 409 37.48 2.29 -14.51
C THR A 409 36.11 2.37 -15.17
N GLU A 410 35.14 3.04 -14.53
CA GLU A 410 33.83 3.29 -15.13
C GLU A 410 33.92 4.11 -16.41
N LYS A 411 34.87 5.06 -16.48
CA LYS A 411 35.05 5.91 -17.65
C LYS A 411 35.40 5.07 -18.88
N ALA A 412 36.41 4.19 -18.76
CA ALA A 412 36.82 3.31 -19.85
C ALA A 412 35.70 2.35 -20.28
N LYS A 413 34.92 1.85 -19.30
CA LYS A 413 33.71 1.07 -19.58
C LYS A 413 32.72 1.86 -20.44
N PHE A 414 32.34 3.08 -20.04
CA PHE A 414 31.35 3.88 -20.77
C PHE A 414 31.85 4.31 -22.15
N ASP A 415 33.14 4.66 -22.28
CA ASP A 415 33.74 4.97 -23.58
C ASP A 415 33.59 3.75 -24.53
N SER A 416 33.94 2.54 -24.07
CA SER A 416 33.80 1.33 -24.89
C SER A 416 32.35 0.92 -25.16
N VAL A 417 31.43 1.13 -24.21
CA VAL A 417 29.99 0.88 -24.41
C VAL A 417 29.46 1.75 -25.54
N VAL A 418 29.85 3.02 -25.56
CA VAL A 418 29.37 3.98 -26.57
C VAL A 418 29.96 3.68 -27.94
N ASP A 419 31.22 3.24 -28.00
CA ASP A 419 31.84 2.81 -29.26
C ASP A 419 31.15 1.56 -29.84
N ASP A 420 30.80 0.57 -29.02
CA ASP A 420 30.05 -0.62 -29.47
C ASP A 420 28.62 -0.23 -29.92
N ILE A 421 27.91 0.61 -29.16
CA ILE A 421 26.60 1.12 -29.57
C ILE A 421 26.70 1.88 -30.90
N ALA A 422 27.74 2.69 -31.10
CA ALA A 422 27.95 3.44 -32.34
C ALA A 422 28.13 2.49 -33.54
N GLU A 423 28.98 1.46 -33.42
CA GLU A 423 29.21 0.47 -34.47
C GLU A 423 27.91 -0.27 -34.84
N ARG A 424 27.12 -0.70 -33.84
CA ARG A 424 25.84 -1.39 -34.08
C ARG A 424 24.80 -0.47 -34.70
N HIS A 425 24.71 0.77 -34.22
CA HIS A 425 23.79 1.78 -34.74
C HIS A 425 24.09 2.12 -36.21
N GLU A 426 25.36 2.33 -36.55
CA GLU A 426 25.81 2.56 -37.94
C GLU A 426 25.52 1.36 -38.86
N ALA A 427 25.61 0.14 -38.33
CA ALA A 427 25.23 -1.09 -39.02
C ALA A 427 23.70 -1.32 -39.11
N GLY A 428 22.88 -0.44 -38.51
CA GLY A 428 21.41 -0.54 -38.49
C GLY A 428 20.85 -1.54 -37.47
N GLN A 429 21.69 -2.14 -36.62
CA GLN A 429 21.24 -3.09 -35.61
C GLN A 429 20.57 -2.37 -34.42
N PRO A 430 19.35 -2.75 -33.99
CA PRO A 430 18.72 -2.15 -32.81
C PRO A 430 19.45 -2.54 -31.53
N VAL A 431 19.56 -1.58 -30.60
CA VAL A 431 20.27 -1.75 -29.34
C VAL A 431 19.40 -1.39 -28.13
N LEU A 432 19.34 -2.29 -27.15
CA LEU A 432 18.80 -2.03 -25.83
C LEU A 432 19.93 -2.03 -24.78
N ALA A 433 20.22 -0.87 -24.21
CA ALA A 433 21.19 -0.70 -23.14
C ALA A 433 20.50 -0.67 -21.77
N GLY A 434 20.76 -1.66 -20.92
CA GLY A 434 20.26 -1.74 -19.55
C GLY A 434 21.26 -1.19 -18.54
N THR A 435 20.80 -0.33 -17.63
CA THR A 435 21.57 0.25 -16.52
C THR A 435 20.89 -0.07 -15.19
N ALA A 436 21.57 -0.06 -14.05
CA ALA A 436 20.96 -0.36 -12.74
C ALA A 436 20.35 0.87 -12.03
N SER A 437 20.59 2.09 -12.53
CA SER A 437 20.03 3.29 -11.91
C SER A 437 19.73 4.40 -12.91
N VAL A 438 18.80 5.28 -12.52
CA VAL A 438 18.44 6.49 -13.29
C VAL A 438 19.66 7.38 -13.51
N GLU A 439 20.53 7.51 -12.51
CA GLU A 439 21.77 8.29 -12.64
C GLU A 439 22.67 7.73 -13.75
N LYS A 440 22.86 6.40 -13.79
CA LYS A 440 23.69 5.74 -14.81
C LYS A 440 23.07 5.86 -16.21
N SER A 441 21.75 5.77 -16.34
CA SER A 441 21.06 6.03 -17.61
C SER A 441 21.29 7.44 -18.13
N GLU A 442 21.17 8.45 -17.25
CA GLU A 442 21.44 9.85 -17.61
C GLU A 442 22.92 10.09 -17.96
N ILE A 443 23.84 9.38 -17.31
CA ILE A 443 25.26 9.40 -17.68
C ILE A 443 25.44 8.82 -19.09
N LEU A 444 24.94 7.61 -19.36
CA LEU A 444 25.06 6.98 -20.68
C LEU A 444 24.43 7.85 -21.79
N ALA A 445 23.25 8.40 -21.54
CA ALA A 445 22.57 9.32 -22.45
C ALA A 445 23.43 10.53 -22.84
N LYS A 446 24.17 11.12 -21.87
CA LYS A 446 25.12 12.21 -22.15
C LYS A 446 26.28 11.77 -23.05
N TYR A 447 26.76 10.55 -22.91
CA TYR A 447 27.82 10.03 -23.78
C TYR A 447 27.30 9.77 -25.20
N LEU A 448 26.11 9.17 -25.33
CA LEU A 448 25.45 8.95 -26.63
C LEU A 448 25.17 10.29 -27.35
N LEU A 449 24.69 11.30 -26.61
CA LEU A 449 24.45 12.64 -27.14
C LEU A 449 25.74 13.30 -27.65
N LYS A 450 26.85 13.16 -26.93
CA LYS A 450 28.17 13.67 -27.38
C LYS A 450 28.65 13.00 -28.67
N ARG A 451 28.25 11.75 -28.90
CA ARG A 451 28.57 11.00 -30.12
C ARG A 451 27.57 11.26 -31.26
N GLY A 452 26.47 11.98 -30.99
CA GLY A 452 25.44 12.30 -31.97
C GLY A 452 24.46 11.16 -32.26
N ILE A 453 24.36 10.17 -31.37
CA ILE A 453 23.51 8.99 -31.54
C ILE A 453 22.09 9.31 -31.02
N PRO A 454 21.04 9.26 -31.86
CA PRO A 454 19.66 9.39 -31.41
C PRO A 454 19.29 8.23 -30.49
N HIS A 455 18.71 8.52 -29.33
CA HIS A 455 18.34 7.50 -28.36
C HIS A 455 17.16 7.93 -27.50
N GLU A 456 16.45 6.95 -26.97
CA GLU A 456 15.38 7.14 -25.98
C GLU A 456 15.81 6.64 -24.61
N VAL A 457 15.34 7.29 -23.54
CA VAL A 457 15.68 6.93 -22.14
C VAL A 457 14.42 6.62 -21.35
N LEU A 458 14.40 5.46 -20.70
CA LEU A 458 13.27 4.94 -19.94
C LEU A 458 13.65 4.82 -18.47
N ASN A 459 12.94 5.57 -17.61
CA ASN A 459 13.28 5.77 -16.20
C ASN A 459 12.22 5.19 -15.24
N ALA A 460 11.32 4.31 -15.70
CA ALA A 460 10.22 3.72 -14.92
C ALA A 460 9.26 4.75 -14.27
N LYS A 461 9.06 5.90 -14.90
CA LYS A 461 8.19 6.99 -14.40
C LYS A 461 6.82 7.03 -15.08
N ASN A 462 6.76 6.73 -16.37
CA ASN A 462 5.52 6.76 -17.13
C ASN A 462 5.39 5.47 -17.95
N HIS A 463 4.76 4.46 -17.34
CA HIS A 463 4.67 3.12 -17.92
C HIS A 463 4.02 3.09 -19.32
N ALA A 464 2.98 3.89 -19.56
CA ALA A 464 2.31 3.94 -20.85
C ALA A 464 3.21 4.51 -21.96
N ARG A 465 3.87 5.65 -21.69
CA ARG A 465 4.82 6.25 -22.65
C ARG A 465 6.02 5.34 -22.89
N GLU A 466 6.54 4.72 -21.83
CA GLU A 466 7.69 3.83 -21.93
C GLU A 466 7.36 2.56 -22.71
N ALA A 467 6.16 2.00 -22.53
CA ALA A 467 5.68 0.88 -23.33
C ALA A 467 5.61 1.22 -24.82
N ALA A 468 5.13 2.41 -25.18
CA ALA A 468 5.09 2.87 -26.56
C ALA A 468 6.49 2.95 -27.19
N ILE A 469 7.49 3.46 -26.44
CA ILE A 469 8.88 3.52 -26.90
C ILE A 469 9.45 2.11 -27.08
N ILE A 470 9.22 1.21 -26.11
CA ILE A 470 9.73 -0.17 -26.14
C ILE A 470 9.13 -0.97 -27.30
N ALA A 471 7.86 -0.75 -27.62
CA ALA A 471 7.20 -1.37 -28.77
C ALA A 471 7.87 -1.03 -30.10
N GLN A 472 8.61 0.08 -30.16
CA GLN A 472 9.36 0.54 -31.35
C GLN A 472 10.88 0.29 -31.24
N ALA A 473 11.38 -0.21 -30.10
CA ALA A 473 12.81 -0.42 -29.85
C ALA A 473 13.45 -1.57 -30.67
N GLY A 474 12.66 -2.30 -31.45
CA GLY A 474 13.13 -3.35 -32.36
C GLY A 474 13.33 -2.88 -33.80
N ARG A 475 13.17 -1.57 -34.07
CA ARG A 475 13.29 -0.97 -35.39
C ARG A 475 14.73 -0.70 -35.79
N LEU A 476 14.98 -0.63 -37.10
CA LEU A 476 16.32 -0.49 -37.66
C LEU A 476 17.04 0.75 -37.09
N GLY A 477 18.25 0.54 -36.56
CA GLY A 477 19.08 1.59 -35.96
C GLY A 477 18.54 2.20 -34.66
N SER A 478 17.46 1.69 -34.08
CA SER A 478 16.94 2.25 -32.82
C SER A 478 17.89 1.99 -31.63
N VAL A 479 18.07 2.99 -30.77
CA VAL A 479 18.86 2.88 -29.53
C VAL A 479 17.99 3.26 -28.35
N THR A 480 17.82 2.33 -27.42
CA THR A 480 16.99 2.53 -26.22
C THR A 480 17.80 2.27 -24.96
N VAL A 481 17.79 3.21 -24.02
CA VAL A 481 18.42 3.08 -22.70
C VAL A 481 17.32 2.84 -21.66
N ALA A 482 17.42 1.75 -20.90
CA ALA A 482 16.45 1.38 -19.88
C ALA A 482 17.10 1.29 -18.50
N THR A 483 16.51 1.96 -17.51
CA THR A 483 16.87 1.79 -16.09
C THR A 483 16.22 0.54 -15.53
N ASN A 484 17.01 -0.33 -14.89
CA ASN A 484 16.60 -1.61 -14.34
C ASN A 484 15.76 -2.41 -15.33
N MET A 485 14.46 -2.44 -15.11
CA MET A 485 13.49 -3.16 -15.91
C MET A 485 12.40 -2.24 -16.46
N ALA A 486 12.73 -0.96 -16.70
CA ALA A 486 11.84 -0.06 -17.43
C ALA A 486 11.44 -0.69 -18.77
N GLY A 487 10.17 -0.53 -19.16
CA GLY A 487 9.63 -1.24 -20.32
C GLY A 487 9.22 -2.70 -20.07
N ARG A 488 9.19 -3.15 -18.82
CA ARG A 488 8.70 -4.49 -18.46
C ARG A 488 7.26 -4.72 -18.91
N GLY A 489 6.94 -5.98 -19.22
CA GLY A 489 5.63 -6.38 -19.73
C GLY A 489 5.36 -6.00 -21.19
N THR A 490 6.24 -5.25 -21.86
CA THR A 490 6.13 -4.96 -23.30
C THR A 490 7.18 -5.74 -24.10
N ASP A 491 6.73 -6.33 -25.19
CA ASP A 491 7.56 -7.14 -26.07
C ASP A 491 8.26 -6.25 -27.11
N ILE A 492 9.57 -6.48 -27.30
CA ILE A 492 10.35 -5.82 -28.37
C ILE A 492 10.27 -6.72 -29.58
N VAL A 493 9.42 -6.35 -30.53
CA VAL A 493 9.26 -7.06 -31.81
C VAL A 493 10.22 -6.46 -32.82
N LEU A 494 11.02 -7.29 -33.49
CA LEU A 494 11.91 -6.82 -34.55
C LEU A 494 11.09 -6.27 -35.72
N GLY A 495 11.42 -5.06 -36.17
CA GLY A 495 10.62 -4.29 -37.15
C GLY A 495 9.57 -3.36 -36.53
N GLY A 496 9.33 -3.43 -35.22
CA GLY A 496 8.38 -2.58 -34.49
C GLY A 496 6.99 -3.21 -34.30
N ASN A 497 6.09 -2.47 -33.64
CA ASN A 497 4.71 -2.92 -33.40
C ASN A 497 3.75 -2.37 -34.48
N PRO A 498 3.02 -3.23 -35.21
CA PRO A 498 2.10 -2.80 -36.28
C PRO A 498 1.00 -1.84 -35.83
N GLU A 499 0.41 -2.03 -34.65
CA GLU A 499 -0.70 -1.20 -34.17
C GLU A 499 -0.26 0.24 -33.92
N PHE A 500 0.93 0.41 -33.33
CA PHE A 500 1.51 1.73 -33.10
C PHE A 500 1.87 2.43 -34.41
N ILE A 501 2.41 1.68 -35.37
CA ILE A 501 2.75 2.23 -36.69
C ILE A 501 1.47 2.64 -37.44
N ALA A 502 0.41 1.85 -37.34
CA ALA A 502 -0.90 2.17 -37.91
C ALA A 502 -1.51 3.43 -37.28
N ASP A 503 -1.51 3.53 -35.95
CA ASP A 503 -1.99 4.73 -35.23
C ASP A 503 -1.17 5.97 -35.61
N GLU A 504 0.16 5.87 -35.65
CA GLU A 504 1.03 6.98 -36.04
C GLU A 504 0.76 7.43 -37.49
N ALA A 505 0.56 6.49 -38.41
CA ALA A 505 0.21 6.77 -39.81
C ALA A 505 -1.18 7.41 -39.95
N LEU A 506 -2.16 7.00 -39.14
CA LEU A 506 -3.49 7.62 -39.10
C LEU A 506 -3.42 9.05 -38.53
N ARG A 507 -2.69 9.26 -37.44
CA ARG A 507 -2.50 10.59 -36.86
C ARG A 507 -1.74 11.53 -37.78
N ALA A 508 -0.77 11.04 -38.53
CA ALA A 508 -0.07 11.82 -39.56
C ALA A 508 -1.01 12.29 -40.68
N ARG A 509 -2.11 11.56 -40.93
CA ARG A 509 -3.20 11.95 -41.83
C ARG A 509 -4.23 12.88 -41.19
N GLY A 510 -4.05 13.25 -39.91
CA GLY A 510 -4.97 14.09 -39.14
C GLY A 510 -6.14 13.33 -38.49
N LEU A 511 -6.10 11.99 -38.48
CA LEU A 511 -7.15 11.16 -37.89
C LEU A 511 -6.81 10.83 -36.43
N SER A 512 -7.78 10.97 -35.54
CA SER A 512 -7.64 10.74 -34.11
C SER A 512 -8.79 9.90 -33.56
N PRO A 513 -8.53 8.92 -32.67
CA PRO A 513 -9.58 8.15 -32.00
C PRO A 513 -10.55 9.02 -31.19
N SER A 514 -10.12 10.21 -30.73
CA SER A 514 -10.96 11.09 -29.90
C SER A 514 -11.63 12.21 -30.68
N GLU A 515 -10.98 12.73 -31.73
CA GLU A 515 -11.50 13.89 -32.49
C GLU A 515 -12.23 13.47 -33.77
N THR A 516 -11.84 12.35 -34.38
CA THR A 516 -12.44 11.81 -35.61
C THR A 516 -12.67 10.28 -35.50
N PRO A 517 -13.42 9.79 -34.49
CA PRO A 517 -13.54 8.37 -34.19
C PRO A 517 -14.06 7.52 -35.35
N GLU A 518 -15.11 7.97 -36.05
CA GLU A 518 -15.71 7.19 -37.15
C GLU A 518 -14.76 7.04 -38.35
N GLU A 519 -14.04 8.11 -38.69
CA GLU A 519 -13.07 8.12 -39.80
C GLU A 519 -11.79 7.34 -39.44
N TYR A 520 -11.40 7.36 -38.16
CA TYR A 520 -10.27 6.60 -37.65
C TYR A 520 -10.55 5.10 -37.70
N GLU A 521 -11.70 4.65 -37.17
CA GLU A 521 -12.09 3.23 -37.16
C GLU A 521 -12.26 2.68 -38.57
N ALA A 522 -12.85 3.45 -39.49
CA ALA A 522 -13.00 3.03 -40.89
C ALA A 522 -11.65 2.83 -41.61
N ALA A 523 -10.63 3.59 -41.24
CA ALA A 523 -9.29 3.53 -41.83
C ALA A 523 -8.31 2.61 -41.07
N TRP A 524 -8.72 2.08 -39.91
CA TRP A 524 -7.85 1.29 -39.03
C TRP A 524 -7.40 -0.02 -39.66
N ASP A 525 -8.33 -0.81 -40.21
CA ASP A 525 -8.00 -2.13 -40.76
C ASP A 525 -7.02 -2.04 -41.94
N GLU A 526 -7.21 -1.06 -42.83
CA GLU A 526 -6.29 -0.79 -43.94
C GLU A 526 -4.91 -0.36 -43.43
N ALA A 527 -4.86 0.60 -42.51
CA ALA A 527 -3.62 1.08 -41.92
C ALA A 527 -2.85 -0.02 -41.18
N LEU A 528 -3.57 -0.92 -40.51
CA LEU A 528 -3.00 -2.04 -39.77
C LEU A 528 -2.40 -3.09 -40.71
N GLU A 529 -3.05 -3.41 -41.83
CA GLU A 529 -2.49 -4.33 -42.82
C GLU A 529 -1.25 -3.75 -43.51
N GLU A 530 -1.25 -2.45 -43.85
CA GLU A 530 -0.05 -1.77 -44.35
C GLU A 530 1.09 -1.79 -43.32
N ALA A 531 0.80 -1.48 -42.06
CA ALA A 531 1.78 -1.52 -40.99
C ALA A 531 2.33 -2.93 -40.74
N LYS A 532 1.51 -3.98 -40.82
CA LYS A 532 1.96 -5.38 -40.73
C LYS A 532 2.92 -5.73 -41.87
N ALA A 533 2.62 -5.28 -43.09
CA ALA A 533 3.50 -5.50 -44.24
C ALA A 533 4.85 -4.77 -44.06
N GLN A 534 4.81 -3.51 -43.57
CA GLN A 534 6.02 -2.74 -43.26
C GLN A 534 6.86 -3.42 -42.19
N VAL A 535 6.26 -3.80 -41.06
CA VAL A 535 6.96 -4.48 -39.95
C VAL A 535 7.61 -5.78 -40.43
N LYS A 536 6.92 -6.56 -41.26
CA LYS A 536 7.48 -7.78 -41.83
C LYS A 536 8.71 -7.53 -42.71
N ALA A 537 8.69 -6.47 -43.53
CA ALA A 537 9.84 -6.10 -44.35
C ALA A 537 11.02 -5.59 -43.50
N GLU A 538 10.75 -4.72 -42.52
CA GLU A 538 11.78 -4.19 -41.62
C GLU A 538 12.35 -5.28 -40.69
N HIS A 539 11.53 -6.26 -40.30
CA HIS A 539 11.95 -7.44 -39.54
C HIS A 539 13.07 -8.20 -40.26
N GLU A 540 12.93 -8.47 -41.56
CA GLU A 540 13.95 -9.16 -42.36
C GLU A 540 15.28 -8.39 -42.36
N GLN A 541 15.24 -7.06 -42.49
CA GLN A 541 16.43 -6.20 -42.43
C GLN A 541 17.11 -6.25 -41.05
N VAL A 542 16.31 -6.21 -39.97
CA VAL A 542 16.83 -6.29 -38.60
C VAL A 542 17.44 -7.67 -38.32
N VAL A 543 16.83 -8.74 -38.84
CA VAL A 543 17.37 -10.12 -38.77
C VAL A 543 18.73 -10.20 -39.48
N GLU A 544 18.86 -9.61 -40.67
CA GLU A 544 20.12 -9.53 -41.42
C GLU A 544 21.18 -8.71 -40.67
N ALA A 545 20.79 -7.64 -39.98
CA ALA A 545 21.66 -6.85 -39.10
C ALA A 545 22.07 -7.57 -37.81
N GLY A 546 21.59 -8.81 -37.57
CA GLY A 546 21.95 -9.64 -36.42
C GLY A 546 20.92 -9.67 -35.29
N GLY A 547 19.72 -9.10 -35.51
CA GLY A 547 18.64 -9.02 -34.53
C GLY A 547 18.88 -8.01 -33.41
N LEU A 548 18.08 -8.05 -32.35
CA LEU A 548 18.24 -7.13 -31.21
C LEU A 548 19.55 -7.40 -30.46
N TYR A 549 20.36 -6.35 -30.27
CA TYR A 549 21.52 -6.39 -29.37
C TYR A 549 21.14 -5.87 -27.99
N VAL A 550 21.42 -6.67 -26.96
CA VAL A 550 21.20 -6.28 -25.55
C VAL A 550 22.53 -6.07 -24.86
N LEU A 551 22.74 -4.87 -24.33
CA LEU A 551 23.93 -4.48 -23.62
C LEU A 551 23.61 -4.17 -22.15
N GLY A 552 24.25 -4.87 -21.20
CA GLY A 552 24.19 -4.51 -19.78
C GLY A 552 25.39 -3.64 -19.38
N THR A 553 25.17 -2.52 -18.71
CA THR A 553 26.26 -1.61 -18.28
C THR A 553 26.80 -1.90 -16.88
N GLU A 554 26.21 -2.85 -16.18
CA GLU A 554 26.62 -3.39 -14.88
C GLU A 554 25.87 -4.69 -14.59
N ARG A 555 26.26 -5.39 -13.51
CA ARG A 555 25.53 -6.54 -12.97
C ARG A 555 24.48 -6.06 -11.98
N HIS A 556 23.27 -6.62 -12.06
CA HIS A 556 22.24 -6.38 -11.06
C HIS A 556 22.51 -7.18 -9.78
N GLU A 557 21.72 -6.91 -8.74
CA GLU A 557 21.80 -7.62 -7.45
C GLU A 557 21.58 -9.13 -7.57
N SER A 558 20.92 -9.59 -8.63
CA SER A 558 20.77 -11.01 -8.93
C SER A 558 21.05 -11.34 -10.40
N ARG A 559 21.57 -12.54 -10.63
CA ARG A 559 21.80 -13.09 -11.96
C ARG A 559 20.50 -13.29 -12.74
N ARG A 560 19.40 -13.46 -12.02
CA ARG A 560 18.06 -13.59 -12.57
C ARG A 560 17.65 -12.34 -13.35
N ILE A 561 17.80 -11.16 -12.76
CA ILE A 561 17.50 -9.87 -13.41
C ILE A 561 18.39 -9.66 -14.63
N ASP A 562 19.68 -10.01 -14.54
CA ASP A 562 20.58 -9.99 -15.71
C ASP A 562 20.07 -10.87 -16.86
N ASN A 563 19.60 -12.09 -16.54
CA ASN A 563 19.07 -13.02 -17.54
C ASN A 563 17.76 -12.54 -18.16
N GLN A 564 16.93 -11.80 -17.40
CA GLN A 564 15.73 -11.16 -17.95
C GLN A 564 16.08 -10.06 -18.95
N LEU A 565 17.11 -9.26 -18.66
CA LEU A 565 17.63 -8.27 -19.61
C LEU A 565 18.10 -8.97 -20.89
N ARG A 566 18.96 -10.01 -20.79
CA ARG A 566 19.38 -10.82 -21.95
C ARG A 566 18.18 -11.39 -22.72
N GLY A 567 17.18 -11.86 -21.97
CA GLY A 567 15.91 -12.40 -22.46
C GLY A 567 15.07 -11.45 -23.30
N ARG A 568 15.40 -10.15 -23.35
CA ARG A 568 14.74 -9.19 -24.24
C ARG A 568 15.06 -9.45 -25.72
N SER A 569 16.20 -10.09 -26.01
CA SER A 569 16.66 -10.46 -27.36
C SER A 569 16.48 -11.96 -27.66
N GLY A 570 16.42 -12.30 -28.95
CA GLY A 570 16.35 -13.67 -29.47
C GLY A 570 15.03 -14.39 -29.17
N ARG A 571 13.91 -13.66 -29.27
CA ARG A 571 12.56 -14.16 -29.00
C ARG A 571 12.04 -14.96 -30.18
N GLN A 572 11.20 -15.98 -29.95
CA GLN A 572 10.63 -16.83 -31.02
C GLN A 572 11.68 -17.35 -32.04
N GLY A 573 12.91 -17.62 -31.57
CA GLY A 573 14.00 -18.11 -32.41
C GLY A 573 14.67 -17.07 -33.31
N ASP A 574 14.38 -15.78 -33.12
CA ASP A 574 15.07 -14.69 -33.80
C ASP A 574 16.57 -14.69 -33.47
N PRO A 575 17.44 -14.23 -34.39
CA PRO A 575 18.82 -13.94 -34.06
C PRO A 575 18.89 -12.81 -33.03
N GLY A 576 20.01 -12.76 -32.33
CA GLY A 576 20.25 -11.71 -31.35
C GLY A 576 21.56 -11.94 -30.62
N GLU A 577 22.04 -10.89 -29.96
CA GLU A 577 23.27 -10.93 -29.19
C GLU A 577 23.04 -10.27 -27.83
N SER A 578 23.73 -10.77 -26.80
CA SER A 578 23.79 -10.07 -25.51
C SER A 578 25.21 -10.01 -24.96
N ARG A 579 25.56 -8.91 -24.28
CA ARG A 579 26.86 -8.71 -23.64
C ARG A 579 26.75 -7.79 -22.43
N PHE A 580 27.60 -8.02 -21.43
CA PHE A 580 27.71 -7.15 -20.25
C PHE A 580 29.07 -6.45 -20.23
N TYR A 581 29.05 -5.16 -19.94
CA TYR A 581 30.21 -4.30 -19.76
C TYR A 581 30.28 -3.91 -18.29
N LEU A 582 31.36 -4.26 -17.62
CA LEU A 582 31.51 -4.14 -16.18
C LEU A 582 32.75 -3.31 -15.84
N SER A 583 32.79 -2.73 -14.64
CA SER A 583 34.00 -2.10 -14.11
C SER A 583 34.26 -2.47 -12.65
N LEU A 584 35.52 -2.41 -12.23
CA LEU A 584 35.89 -2.57 -10.82
C LEU A 584 35.33 -1.43 -9.94
N GLY A 585 34.96 -0.31 -10.56
CA GLY A 585 34.30 0.83 -9.94
C GLY A 585 32.78 0.75 -9.90
N ASP A 586 32.14 -0.32 -10.38
CA ASP A 586 30.67 -0.46 -10.32
C ASP A 586 30.18 -0.69 -8.88
N ASP A 587 28.92 -0.36 -8.58
CA ASP A 587 28.38 -0.40 -7.21
C ASP A 587 28.45 -1.79 -6.57
N LEU A 588 28.18 -2.85 -7.35
CA LEU A 588 28.33 -4.23 -6.88
C LEU A 588 29.78 -4.53 -6.45
N MET A 589 30.77 -4.00 -7.17
CA MET A 589 32.17 -4.24 -6.87
C MET A 589 32.65 -3.42 -5.67
N ARG A 590 32.21 -2.16 -5.54
CA ARG A 590 32.54 -1.29 -4.40
C ARG A 590 32.12 -1.90 -3.06
N ARG A 591 30.98 -2.58 -3.00
CA ARG A 591 30.43 -3.17 -1.76
C ARG A 591 31.27 -4.33 -1.20
N PHE A 592 32.03 -5.06 -2.03
CA PHE A 592 32.68 -6.29 -1.60
C PHE A 592 34.21 -6.25 -1.65
N ASN A 593 34.85 -5.90 -2.78
CA ASN A 593 36.32 -5.98 -2.94
C ASN A 593 36.92 -5.15 -4.11
N GLY A 594 36.13 -4.26 -4.73
CA GLY A 594 36.55 -3.44 -5.88
C GLY A 594 37.85 -2.66 -5.66
N PRO A 595 38.00 -1.92 -4.54
CA PRO A 595 39.20 -1.13 -4.27
C PRO A 595 40.49 -1.95 -4.14
N MET A 596 40.42 -3.14 -3.53
CA MET A 596 41.58 -4.05 -3.40
C MET A 596 42.02 -4.57 -4.78
N LEU A 597 41.06 -5.00 -5.60
CA LEU A 597 41.32 -5.48 -6.95
C LEU A 597 41.87 -4.36 -7.84
N GLU A 598 41.30 -3.17 -7.76
CA GLU A 598 41.78 -2.00 -8.50
C GLU A 598 43.22 -1.63 -8.12
N SER A 599 43.56 -1.62 -6.82
CA SER A 599 44.93 -1.40 -6.34
C SER A 599 45.91 -2.46 -6.84
N MET A 600 45.49 -3.72 -6.91
CA MET A 600 46.31 -4.78 -7.48
C MET A 600 46.52 -4.59 -8.99
N MET A 601 45.49 -4.20 -9.73
CA MET A 601 45.60 -3.94 -11.18
C MET A 601 46.47 -2.71 -11.48
N ASN A 602 46.40 -1.67 -10.64
CA ASN A 602 47.32 -0.53 -10.67
C ASN A 602 48.78 -0.98 -10.49
N THR A 603 49.01 -1.91 -9.56
CA THR A 603 50.35 -2.47 -9.28
C THR A 603 50.88 -3.28 -10.46
N LEU A 604 49.99 -4.02 -11.15
CA LEU A 604 50.31 -4.81 -12.35
C LEU A 604 50.40 -3.95 -13.64
N ARG A 605 50.20 -2.63 -13.55
CA ARG A 605 50.25 -1.67 -14.68
C ARG A 605 49.34 -2.03 -15.85
N VAL A 606 48.16 -2.59 -15.57
CA VAL A 606 47.13 -2.85 -16.59
C VAL A 606 46.58 -1.50 -17.09
N PRO A 607 46.58 -1.22 -18.42
CA PRO A 607 45.97 -0.01 -18.98
C PRO A 607 44.48 0.10 -18.65
N ASP A 608 43.97 1.31 -18.50
CA ASP A 608 42.58 1.54 -18.09
C ASP A 608 41.56 1.17 -19.19
N ASP A 609 41.97 1.31 -20.45
CA ASP A 609 41.18 1.08 -21.68
C ASP A 609 41.22 -0.36 -22.20
N GLN A 610 42.04 -1.22 -21.60
CA GLN A 610 42.15 -2.62 -22.01
C GLN A 610 41.18 -3.52 -21.22
N PRO A 611 40.37 -4.37 -21.90
CA PRO A 611 39.57 -5.38 -21.24
C PRO A 611 40.39 -6.34 -20.38
N ILE A 612 39.90 -6.60 -19.17
CA ILE A 612 40.52 -7.51 -18.20
C ILE A 612 39.99 -8.93 -18.43
N GLU A 613 40.78 -9.75 -19.12
CA GLU A 613 40.51 -11.18 -19.28
C GLU A 613 41.15 -11.99 -18.15
N SER A 614 40.50 -12.05 -16.98
CA SER A 614 41.00 -12.82 -15.83
C SER A 614 39.90 -13.65 -15.17
N LYS A 615 40.12 -14.98 -15.13
CA LYS A 615 39.22 -15.92 -14.43
C LYS A 615 39.02 -15.58 -12.95
N MET A 616 40.03 -14.97 -12.32
CA MET A 616 39.96 -14.52 -10.93
C MET A 616 38.96 -13.36 -10.77
N VAL A 617 39.00 -12.37 -11.67
CA VAL A 617 38.09 -11.21 -11.62
C VAL A 617 36.66 -11.64 -11.94
N SER A 618 36.44 -12.48 -12.95
CA SER A 618 35.11 -13.03 -13.25
C SER A 618 34.53 -13.83 -12.06
N ARG A 619 35.37 -14.61 -11.35
CA ARG A 619 34.94 -15.31 -10.13
C ARG A 619 34.62 -14.35 -8.98
N ALA A 620 35.38 -13.27 -8.83
CA ALA A 620 35.11 -12.26 -7.81
C ALA A 620 33.76 -11.57 -8.04
N ILE A 621 33.44 -11.20 -9.30
CA ILE A 621 32.14 -10.63 -9.67
C ILE A 621 31.00 -11.62 -9.37
N LEU A 622 31.13 -12.87 -9.79
CA LEU A 622 30.13 -13.90 -9.51
C LEU A 622 29.95 -14.11 -8.00
N SER A 623 31.04 -14.11 -7.24
CA SER A 623 30.99 -14.24 -5.78
C SER A 623 30.30 -13.05 -5.11
N ALA A 624 30.58 -11.82 -5.56
CA ALA A 624 29.92 -10.61 -5.05
C ALA A 624 28.41 -10.67 -5.31
N GLN A 625 28.00 -11.01 -6.53
CA GLN A 625 26.58 -11.18 -6.88
C GLN A 625 25.90 -12.27 -6.03
N THR A 626 26.55 -13.43 -5.85
CA THR A 626 26.01 -14.52 -5.03
C THR A 626 25.85 -14.13 -3.56
N GLN A 627 26.78 -13.31 -3.03
CA GLN A 627 26.68 -12.81 -1.65
C GLN A 627 25.50 -11.84 -1.47
N VAL A 628 25.24 -10.97 -2.45
CA VAL A 628 24.05 -10.09 -2.44
C VAL A 628 22.76 -10.92 -2.53
N GLU A 629 22.71 -11.94 -3.40
CA GLU A 629 21.56 -12.85 -3.48
C GLU A 629 21.29 -13.55 -2.15
N GLN A 630 22.33 -14.07 -1.48
CA GLN A 630 22.20 -14.71 -0.18
C GLN A 630 21.75 -13.72 0.91
N GLN A 631 22.29 -12.50 0.91
CA GLN A 631 21.87 -11.45 1.85
C GLN A 631 20.39 -11.11 1.68
N ASN A 632 19.95 -10.91 0.43
CA ASN A 632 18.54 -10.65 0.11
C ASN A 632 17.63 -11.82 0.53
N PHE A 633 18.09 -13.07 0.33
CA PHE A 633 17.38 -14.26 0.79
C PHE A 633 17.21 -14.30 2.31
N GLU A 634 18.27 -14.06 3.08
CA GLU A 634 18.18 -14.04 4.55
C GLU A 634 17.27 -12.91 5.05
N VAL A 635 17.32 -11.71 4.43
CA VAL A 635 16.39 -10.61 4.77
C VAL A 635 14.94 -11.03 4.60
N ARG A 636 14.57 -11.66 3.47
CA ARG A 636 13.19 -12.13 3.24
C ARG A 636 12.78 -13.20 4.21
N LYS A 637 13.67 -14.14 4.48
CA LYS A 637 13.45 -15.23 5.41
C LYS A 637 13.23 -14.71 6.82
N ASP A 638 13.99 -13.71 7.26
CA ASP A 638 13.82 -13.10 8.57
C ASP A 638 12.51 -12.28 8.63
N VAL A 639 12.20 -11.48 7.61
CA VAL A 639 10.90 -10.78 7.51
C VAL A 639 9.72 -11.76 7.64
N LEU A 640 9.78 -12.90 6.95
CA LEU A 640 8.75 -13.93 7.04
C LEU A 640 8.68 -14.55 8.44
N LYS A 641 9.81 -14.92 9.06
CA LYS A 641 9.82 -15.53 10.40
C LYS A 641 9.10 -14.67 11.45
N TYR A 642 9.38 -13.37 11.48
CA TYR A 642 8.72 -12.46 12.41
C TYR A 642 7.22 -12.32 12.08
N ASP A 643 6.86 -12.22 10.80
CA ASP A 643 5.43 -12.17 10.40
C ASP A 643 4.71 -13.51 10.62
N GLU A 644 5.38 -14.67 10.70
CA GLU A 644 4.70 -15.94 11.04
C GLU A 644 4.12 -15.93 12.46
N VAL A 645 4.77 -15.25 13.40
CA VAL A 645 4.26 -15.05 14.76
C VAL A 645 3.01 -14.16 14.71
N LEU A 646 3.12 -12.98 14.08
CA LEU A 646 1.99 -12.06 13.90
C LEU A 646 0.85 -12.66 13.08
N ASN A 647 1.13 -13.50 12.09
CA ASN A 647 0.13 -14.11 11.22
C ASN A 647 -0.80 -15.05 12.00
N ARG A 648 -0.27 -15.81 12.96
CA ARG A 648 -1.11 -16.67 13.83
C ARG A 648 -2.06 -15.84 14.68
N GLN A 649 -1.55 -14.78 15.29
CA GLN A 649 -2.33 -13.85 16.10
C GLN A 649 -3.40 -13.14 15.26
N ARG A 650 -2.98 -12.60 14.11
CA ARG A 650 -3.84 -11.92 13.12
C ARG A 650 -4.96 -12.81 12.63
N THR A 651 -4.70 -14.09 12.36
CA THR A 651 -5.73 -15.03 11.90
C THR A 651 -6.85 -15.15 12.94
N VAL A 652 -6.50 -15.34 14.22
CA VAL A 652 -7.48 -15.41 15.31
C VAL A 652 -8.31 -14.12 15.38
N ILE A 653 -7.65 -12.96 15.35
CA ILE A 653 -8.33 -11.66 15.45
C ILE A 653 -9.22 -11.38 14.24
N TYR A 654 -8.76 -11.70 13.03
CA TYR A 654 -9.52 -11.46 11.80
C TYR A 654 -10.70 -12.42 11.66
N ASP A 655 -10.56 -13.67 12.10
CA ASP A 655 -11.66 -14.63 12.14
C ASP A 655 -12.75 -14.17 13.11
N GLU A 656 -12.37 -13.70 14.31
CA GLU A 656 -13.31 -13.13 15.27
C GLU A 656 -14.02 -11.88 14.71
N ARG A 657 -13.28 -10.94 14.10
CA ARG A 657 -13.89 -9.79 13.42
C ARG A 657 -14.88 -10.20 12.35
N ARG A 658 -14.53 -11.20 11.53
CA ARG A 658 -15.39 -11.65 10.44
C ARG A 658 -16.70 -12.23 10.96
N LYS A 659 -16.66 -13.05 12.02
CA LYS A 659 -17.88 -13.57 12.68
C LYS A 659 -18.80 -12.43 13.13
N VAL A 660 -18.23 -11.39 13.73
CA VAL A 660 -18.98 -10.20 14.17
C VAL A 660 -19.60 -9.48 12.98
N LEU A 661 -18.84 -9.23 11.90
CA LEU A 661 -19.29 -8.53 10.69
C LEU A 661 -20.34 -9.31 9.89
N GLU A 662 -20.29 -10.65 9.91
CA GLU A 662 -21.26 -11.51 9.24
C GLU A 662 -22.60 -11.61 9.99
N GLY A 663 -22.68 -11.03 11.19
CA GLY A 663 -23.90 -11.00 11.99
C GLY A 663 -24.17 -12.30 12.73
N ALA A 664 -23.12 -13.07 13.07
CA ALA A 664 -23.26 -14.25 13.91
C ALA A 664 -23.92 -13.90 15.26
N ASP A 665 -24.65 -14.85 15.84
CA ASP A 665 -25.13 -14.73 17.22
C ASP A 665 -23.94 -14.97 18.17
N LEU A 666 -23.55 -13.93 18.90
CA LEU A 666 -22.41 -13.94 19.81
C LEU A 666 -22.83 -14.19 21.26
N HIS A 667 -24.10 -14.45 21.53
CA HIS A 667 -24.62 -14.53 22.89
C HIS A 667 -23.89 -15.56 23.77
N GLU A 668 -23.73 -16.79 23.26
CA GLU A 668 -23.04 -17.85 23.99
C GLU A 668 -21.58 -17.50 24.25
N GLN A 669 -20.93 -16.88 23.26
CA GLN A 669 -19.54 -16.42 23.38
C GLN A 669 -19.42 -15.31 24.42
N VAL A 670 -20.30 -14.31 24.40
CA VAL A 670 -20.32 -13.21 25.37
C VAL A 670 -20.60 -13.73 26.77
N ARG A 671 -21.53 -14.68 26.93
CA ARG A 671 -21.80 -15.32 28.22
C ARG A 671 -20.57 -16.07 28.74
N SER A 672 -19.86 -16.80 27.87
CA SER A 672 -18.58 -17.42 28.24
C SER A 672 -17.51 -16.38 28.61
N MET A 673 -17.47 -15.22 27.96
CA MET A 673 -16.54 -14.14 28.34
C MET A 673 -16.88 -13.56 29.72
N VAL A 674 -18.18 -13.41 30.03
CA VAL A 674 -18.62 -13.01 31.37
C VAL A 674 -18.16 -14.03 32.41
N ASP A 675 -18.35 -15.33 32.14
CA ASP A 675 -17.93 -16.41 33.05
C ASP A 675 -16.42 -16.42 33.29
N ASP A 676 -15.65 -16.28 32.21
CA ASP A 676 -14.18 -16.22 32.25
C ASP A 676 -13.69 -15.02 33.08
N VAL A 677 -14.25 -13.82 32.85
CA VAL A 677 -13.82 -12.59 33.53
C VAL A 677 -14.15 -12.65 35.02
N ILE A 678 -15.40 -12.98 35.37
CA ILE A 678 -15.81 -13.05 36.78
C ILE A 678 -15.07 -14.19 37.48
N GLY A 679 -14.90 -15.32 36.81
CA GLY A 679 -14.10 -16.43 37.30
C GLY A 679 -12.66 -16.03 37.60
N ALA A 680 -12.00 -15.31 36.69
CA ALA A 680 -10.62 -14.85 36.88
C ALA A 680 -10.47 -13.87 38.06
N TYR A 681 -11.43 -12.97 38.25
CA TYR A 681 -11.45 -12.05 39.40
C TYR A 681 -11.55 -12.81 40.74
N VAL A 682 -12.43 -13.82 40.81
CA VAL A 682 -12.57 -14.65 42.01
C VAL A 682 -11.34 -15.51 42.23
N ASP A 683 -10.83 -16.16 41.18
CA ASP A 683 -9.64 -17.02 41.27
C ASP A 683 -8.43 -16.20 41.73
N GLY A 684 -8.22 -14.99 41.20
CA GLY A 684 -7.13 -14.10 41.62
C GLY A 684 -7.27 -13.58 43.05
N ALA A 685 -8.50 -13.26 43.50
CA ALA A 685 -8.74 -12.84 44.88
C ALA A 685 -8.62 -13.99 45.91
N THR A 686 -8.70 -15.24 45.45
CA THR A 686 -8.69 -16.44 46.31
C THR A 686 -7.46 -17.34 46.11
N GLU A 687 -6.49 -16.93 45.28
CA GLU A 687 -5.31 -17.72 44.89
C GLU A 687 -4.38 -18.04 46.06
N THR A 688 -4.21 -17.08 46.98
CA THR A 688 -3.25 -17.17 48.09
C THR A 688 -3.92 -16.86 49.43
N GLY A 689 -3.40 -17.47 50.51
CA GLY A 689 -3.94 -17.28 51.86
C GLY A 689 -5.09 -18.23 52.21
N TYR A 690 -5.56 -18.15 53.45
CA TYR A 690 -6.80 -18.82 53.87
C TYR A 690 -7.99 -17.90 53.62
N ALA A 691 -9.21 -18.44 53.72
CA ALA A 691 -10.42 -17.65 53.44
C ALA A 691 -10.49 -16.34 54.25
N GLU A 692 -9.95 -16.31 55.47
CA GLU A 692 -9.85 -15.13 56.34
C GLU A 692 -8.92 -14.03 55.80
N ASP A 693 -7.96 -14.39 54.95
CA ASP A 693 -6.95 -13.47 54.38
C ASP A 693 -7.37 -12.90 53.02
N TRP A 694 -8.48 -13.37 52.44
CA TRP A 694 -8.96 -12.89 51.14
C TRP A 694 -9.47 -11.45 51.23
N ASP A 695 -9.03 -10.62 50.28
CA ASP A 695 -9.49 -9.22 50.18
C ASP A 695 -10.81 -9.13 49.39
N LEU A 696 -11.90 -9.45 50.08
CA LEU A 696 -13.24 -9.36 49.50
C LEU A 696 -13.68 -7.90 49.22
N GLU A 697 -13.07 -6.90 49.87
CA GLU A 697 -13.36 -5.49 49.56
C GLU A 697 -12.81 -5.09 48.20
N LEU A 698 -11.58 -5.50 47.91
CA LEU A 698 -10.96 -5.29 46.61
C LEU A 698 -11.73 -6.03 45.51
N LEU A 699 -12.13 -7.29 45.77
CA LEU A 699 -12.95 -8.08 44.85
C LEU A 699 -14.27 -7.38 44.52
N TRP A 700 -15.06 -6.97 45.52
CA TRP A 700 -16.34 -6.27 45.28
C TRP A 700 -16.15 -4.92 44.58
N THR A 701 -15.05 -4.22 44.85
CA THR A 701 -14.72 -2.96 44.18
C THR A 701 -14.43 -3.18 42.70
N GLY A 702 -13.66 -4.21 42.35
CA GLY A 702 -13.40 -4.61 40.97
C GLY A 702 -14.67 -5.02 40.23
N LEU A 703 -15.49 -5.88 40.85
CA LEU A 703 -16.74 -6.37 40.24
C LEU A 703 -17.76 -5.24 39.97
N LYS A 704 -17.87 -4.26 40.88
CA LYS A 704 -18.74 -3.08 40.71
C LYS A 704 -18.33 -2.18 39.55
N ALA A 705 -17.06 -2.21 39.13
CA ALA A 705 -16.62 -1.48 37.94
C ALA A 705 -17.08 -2.18 36.65
N LEU A 706 -17.27 -3.50 36.69
CA LEU A 706 -17.65 -4.30 35.53
C LEU A 706 -19.16 -4.37 35.33
N TYR A 707 -19.94 -4.63 36.38
CA TYR A 707 -21.38 -4.83 36.29
C TYR A 707 -22.12 -4.35 37.56
N PRO A 708 -23.45 -4.13 37.51
CA PRO A 708 -24.23 -3.75 38.68
C PRO A 708 -24.40 -4.95 39.62
N VAL A 709 -23.42 -5.17 40.51
CA VAL A 709 -23.43 -6.25 41.51
C VAL A 709 -24.69 -6.16 42.37
N GLY A 710 -25.50 -7.21 42.33
CA GLY A 710 -26.78 -7.30 43.04
C GLY A 710 -26.68 -7.95 44.41
N LEU A 711 -25.52 -8.49 44.77
CA LEU A 711 -25.22 -9.09 46.06
C LEU A 711 -24.46 -8.13 46.97
N ASP A 712 -25.02 -7.86 48.15
CA ASP A 712 -24.28 -7.24 49.23
C ASP A 712 -23.31 -8.26 49.86
N ARG A 713 -22.06 -7.83 50.11
CA ARG A 713 -21.00 -8.69 50.65
C ARG A 713 -21.39 -9.27 52.00
N ASP A 714 -21.91 -8.44 52.91
CA ASP A 714 -22.18 -8.83 54.29
C ASP A 714 -23.41 -9.74 54.34
N GLU A 715 -24.43 -9.47 53.50
CA GLU A 715 -25.59 -10.35 53.34
C GLU A 715 -25.22 -11.71 52.75
N LEU A 716 -24.29 -11.75 51.79
CA LEU A 716 -23.82 -12.99 51.20
C LEU A 716 -23.08 -13.84 52.25
N LEU A 717 -22.12 -13.25 52.95
CA LEU A 717 -21.37 -13.93 54.03
C LEU A 717 -22.31 -14.46 55.12
N GLN A 718 -23.34 -13.69 55.48
CA GLN A 718 -24.34 -14.13 56.44
C GLN A 718 -25.20 -15.31 55.94
N ARG A 719 -25.46 -15.39 54.62
CA ARG A 719 -26.29 -16.44 54.02
C ARG A 719 -25.54 -17.76 53.84
N ILE A 720 -24.29 -17.72 53.38
CA ILE A 720 -23.57 -18.91 52.91
C ILE A 720 -22.43 -19.34 53.84
N ALA A 721 -22.00 -18.47 54.75
CA ALA A 721 -20.85 -18.70 55.62
C ALA A 721 -21.14 -18.33 57.09
N ASP A 722 -22.41 -18.28 57.51
CA ASP A 722 -22.87 -17.91 58.86
C ASP A 722 -22.29 -16.59 59.42
N GLY A 723 -21.84 -15.69 58.52
CA GLY A 723 -21.19 -14.43 58.87
C GLY A 723 -19.68 -14.53 59.14
N GLU A 724 -19.09 -15.71 59.03
CA GLU A 724 -17.66 -15.96 59.22
C GLU A 724 -16.97 -16.26 57.87
N GLN A 725 -16.14 -15.34 57.40
CA GLN A 725 -15.42 -15.46 56.13
C GLN A 725 -14.55 -16.73 56.03
N SER A 726 -14.08 -17.25 57.17
CA SER A 726 -13.32 -18.51 57.29
C SER A 726 -14.05 -19.74 56.72
N SER A 727 -15.38 -19.71 56.67
CA SER A 727 -16.22 -20.81 56.20
C SER A 727 -16.52 -20.77 54.70
N LEU A 728 -16.03 -19.74 54.00
CA LEU A 728 -16.23 -19.56 52.56
C LEU A 728 -15.25 -20.41 51.75
N THR A 729 -15.73 -21.06 50.67
CA THR A 729 -14.86 -21.73 49.70
C THR A 729 -14.84 -20.98 48.36
N PRO A 730 -13.74 -21.06 47.59
CA PRO A 730 -13.63 -20.37 46.31
C PRO A 730 -14.73 -20.78 45.33
N GLU A 731 -15.08 -22.07 45.30
CA GLU A 731 -16.07 -22.61 44.37
C GLU A 731 -17.48 -22.09 44.67
N VAL A 732 -17.84 -21.96 45.94
CA VAL A 732 -19.15 -21.44 46.36
C VAL A 732 -19.23 -19.94 46.05
N LEU A 733 -18.18 -19.18 46.39
CA LEU A 733 -18.12 -17.75 46.07
C LEU A 733 -18.21 -17.50 44.56
N LYS A 734 -17.47 -18.29 43.76
CA LYS A 734 -17.49 -18.22 42.30
C LYS A 734 -18.87 -18.50 41.75
N GLN A 735 -19.54 -19.56 42.20
CA GLN A 735 -20.88 -19.90 41.72
C GLN A 735 -21.91 -18.81 42.04
N GLU A 736 -21.89 -18.26 43.26
CA GLU A 736 -22.83 -17.20 43.68
C GLU A 736 -22.65 -15.92 42.86
N LEU A 737 -21.41 -15.53 42.56
CA LEU A 737 -21.11 -14.36 41.73
C LEU A 737 -21.44 -14.60 40.24
N LEU A 738 -21.25 -15.82 39.74
CA LEU A 738 -21.67 -16.19 38.38
C LEU A 738 -23.20 -16.17 38.22
N ASP A 739 -23.93 -16.65 39.23
CA ASP A 739 -25.39 -16.59 39.22
C ASP A 739 -25.90 -15.13 39.28
N ASP A 740 -25.23 -14.25 40.05
CA ASP A 740 -25.56 -12.82 40.10
C ASP A 740 -25.34 -12.11 38.76
N VAL A 741 -24.18 -12.31 38.12
CA VAL A 741 -23.88 -11.66 36.84
C VAL A 741 -24.78 -12.18 35.72
N HIS A 742 -25.16 -13.47 35.72
CA HIS A 742 -26.12 -14.02 34.75
C HIS A 742 -27.50 -13.39 34.92
N ARG A 743 -27.94 -13.18 36.16
CA ARG A 743 -29.19 -12.45 36.45
C ARG A 743 -29.11 -11.01 35.96
N ALA A 744 -28.04 -10.28 36.29
CA ALA A 744 -27.85 -8.91 35.84
C ALA A 744 -27.86 -8.80 34.30
N TYR A 745 -27.24 -9.77 33.62
CA TYR A 745 -27.23 -9.83 32.15
C TYR A 745 -28.63 -10.09 31.58
N ALA A 746 -29.39 -11.01 32.17
CA ALA A 746 -30.76 -11.29 31.76
C ALA A 746 -31.70 -10.09 31.97
N GLU A 747 -31.55 -9.37 33.09
CA GLU A 747 -32.28 -8.12 33.35
C GLU A 747 -31.92 -7.02 32.34
N ARG A 748 -30.63 -6.92 32.00
CA ARG A 748 -30.14 -6.01 30.99
C ARG A 748 -30.72 -6.33 29.60
N GLU A 749 -30.69 -7.59 29.18
CA GLU A 749 -31.29 -8.05 27.93
C GLU A 749 -32.81 -7.80 27.90
N ALA A 750 -33.51 -8.06 29.01
CA ALA A 750 -34.94 -7.80 29.12
C ALA A 750 -35.28 -6.29 28.99
N SER A 751 -34.40 -5.41 29.47
CA SER A 751 -34.59 -3.96 29.39
C SER A 751 -34.38 -3.39 27.97
N LEU A 752 -33.47 -3.98 27.19
CA LEU A 752 -33.12 -3.51 25.84
C LEU A 752 -33.87 -4.27 24.73
N GLY A 753 -34.27 -5.51 24.99
CA GLY A 753 -34.79 -6.46 24.01
C GLY A 753 -33.66 -7.24 23.31
N SER A 754 -33.89 -8.52 23.01
CA SER A 754 -32.84 -9.42 22.49
C SER A 754 -32.17 -8.92 21.20
N GLU A 755 -32.93 -8.37 20.25
CA GLU A 755 -32.37 -7.90 18.97
C GLU A 755 -31.39 -6.72 19.16
N VAL A 756 -31.72 -5.79 20.06
CA VAL A 756 -30.87 -4.65 20.42
C VAL A 756 -29.64 -5.12 21.19
N THR A 757 -29.81 -6.10 22.09
CA THR A 757 -28.71 -6.67 22.88
C THR A 757 -27.69 -7.37 21.98
N ARG A 758 -28.12 -8.17 21.00
CA ARG A 758 -27.22 -8.80 20.02
C ARG A 758 -26.44 -7.78 19.18
N GLU A 759 -27.07 -6.68 18.79
CA GLU A 759 -26.37 -5.60 18.07
C GLU A 759 -25.39 -4.83 18.97
N LEU A 760 -25.75 -4.61 20.24
CA LEU A 760 -24.84 -4.03 21.24
C LEU A 760 -23.59 -4.90 21.42
N GLU A 761 -23.76 -6.21 21.59
CA GLU A 761 -22.67 -7.17 21.71
C GLU A 761 -21.70 -7.10 20.54
N ARG A 762 -22.22 -7.12 19.31
CA ARG A 762 -21.39 -7.00 18.11
C ARG A 762 -20.59 -5.71 18.10
N ARG A 763 -21.22 -4.57 18.37
CA ARG A 763 -20.53 -3.26 18.32
C ARG A 763 -19.50 -3.08 19.43
N VAL A 764 -19.82 -3.52 20.65
CA VAL A 764 -18.88 -3.50 21.77
C VAL A 764 -17.67 -4.35 21.42
N LEU A 765 -17.88 -5.61 21.04
CA LEU A 765 -16.78 -6.53 20.75
C LEU A 765 -15.91 -6.03 19.61
N LEU A 766 -16.51 -5.57 18.50
CA LEU A 766 -15.77 -5.03 17.35
C LEU A 766 -14.90 -3.82 17.74
N SER A 767 -15.47 -2.89 18.50
CA SER A 767 -14.79 -1.66 18.93
C SER A 767 -13.64 -1.94 19.90
N VAL A 768 -13.85 -2.81 20.89
CA VAL A 768 -12.82 -3.18 21.87
C VAL A 768 -11.69 -3.95 21.18
N LEU A 769 -12.05 -4.94 20.36
CA LEU A 769 -11.09 -5.74 19.60
C LEU A 769 -10.22 -4.86 18.70
N ASP A 770 -10.80 -3.92 17.95
CA ASP A 770 -10.02 -3.02 17.07
C ASP A 770 -9.06 -2.12 17.84
N ARG A 771 -9.49 -1.58 18.97
CA ARG A 771 -8.61 -0.73 19.79
C ARG A 771 -7.46 -1.54 20.36
N LYS A 772 -7.74 -2.66 21.03
CA LYS A 772 -6.73 -3.53 21.65
C LYS A 772 -5.78 -4.14 20.64
N TRP A 773 -6.27 -4.55 19.48
CA TRP A 773 -5.42 -5.07 18.41
C TRP A 773 -4.46 -4.02 17.86
N ARG A 774 -4.91 -2.77 17.67
CA ARG A 774 -4.04 -1.67 17.24
C ARG A 774 -2.98 -1.33 18.28
N GLU A 775 -3.34 -1.30 19.56
CA GLU A 775 -2.39 -1.15 20.67
C GLU A 775 -1.35 -2.27 20.63
N HIS A 776 -1.78 -3.53 20.49
CA HIS A 776 -0.88 -4.68 20.39
C HIS A 776 0.05 -4.62 19.18
N LEU A 777 -0.44 -4.22 18.00
CA LEU A 777 0.42 -4.03 16.81
C LEU A 777 1.51 -2.99 17.05
N TYR A 778 1.18 -1.89 17.72
CA TYR A 778 2.15 -0.86 18.11
C TYR A 778 3.21 -1.45 19.04
N GLU A 779 2.82 -2.16 20.11
CA GLU A 779 3.79 -2.80 21.01
C GLU A 779 4.65 -3.86 20.31
N MET A 780 4.08 -4.64 19.39
CA MET A 780 4.79 -5.66 18.62
C MET A 780 5.85 -5.07 17.68
N ASP A 781 5.63 -3.87 17.15
CA ASP A 781 6.63 -3.14 16.37
C ASP A 781 7.83 -2.74 17.25
N TYR A 782 7.60 -2.23 18.47
CA TYR A 782 8.69 -1.93 19.43
C TYR A 782 9.43 -3.19 19.85
N LEU A 783 8.69 -4.26 20.17
CA LEU A 783 9.29 -5.54 20.55
C LEU A 783 10.22 -6.03 19.44
N ARG A 784 9.78 -5.97 18.18
CA ARG A 784 10.59 -6.39 17.02
C ARG A 784 11.85 -5.55 16.86
N ALA A 785 11.77 -4.23 17.05
CA ALA A 785 12.93 -3.35 16.97
C ALA A 785 13.94 -3.63 18.10
N GLY A 786 13.46 -3.88 19.33
CA GLY A 786 14.29 -4.08 20.52
C GLY A 786 14.86 -5.50 20.70
N ILE A 787 14.22 -6.54 20.13
CA ILE A 787 14.56 -7.94 20.44
C ILE A 787 16.00 -8.33 20.08
N HIS A 788 16.59 -7.67 19.09
CA HIS A 788 17.96 -7.92 18.63
C HIS A 788 19.02 -7.57 19.69
N LEU A 789 18.71 -6.66 20.63
CA LEU A 789 19.59 -6.31 21.74
C LEU A 789 19.71 -7.44 22.78
N ARG A 790 18.72 -8.34 22.85
CA ARG A 790 18.73 -9.49 23.77
C ARG A 790 19.52 -10.68 23.23
N ALA A 791 19.97 -10.62 21.97
CA ALA A 791 20.79 -11.64 21.32
C ALA A 791 22.19 -11.85 21.97
N MET A 792 22.60 -10.97 22.89
CA MET A 792 23.89 -11.05 23.58
C MET A 792 24.07 -12.31 24.46
N ALA A 793 22.99 -13.05 24.76
CA ALA A 793 23.00 -14.20 25.68
C ALA A 793 22.92 -15.60 25.02
N ASN A 794 23.33 -15.78 23.77
CA ASN A 794 23.22 -17.04 23.00
C ASN A 794 21.77 -17.57 22.84
N ARG A 795 20.76 -16.69 22.93
CA ARG A 795 19.36 -17.05 22.70
C ARG A 795 18.91 -16.58 21.33
N ASP A 796 18.08 -17.38 20.66
CA ASP A 796 17.52 -17.04 19.34
C ASP A 796 16.50 -15.90 19.49
N PRO A 797 16.71 -14.73 18.87
CA PRO A 797 15.81 -13.58 18.97
C PRO A 797 14.37 -13.89 18.53
N VAL A 798 14.18 -14.80 17.56
CA VAL A 798 12.84 -15.13 17.07
C VAL A 798 12.07 -15.93 18.11
N VAL A 799 12.74 -16.77 18.89
CA VAL A 799 12.11 -17.55 19.97
C VAL A 799 11.67 -16.65 21.11
N GLU A 800 12.51 -15.69 21.51
CA GLU A 800 12.13 -14.72 22.54
C GLU A 800 11.02 -13.79 22.04
N TYR A 801 11.07 -13.33 20.77
CA TYR A 801 9.99 -12.59 20.13
C TYR A 801 8.66 -13.37 20.15
N GLN A 802 8.71 -14.66 19.82
CA GLN A 802 7.52 -15.52 19.83
C GLN A 802 6.94 -15.67 21.24
N ARG A 803 7.79 -15.84 22.25
CA ARG A 803 7.37 -16.00 23.64
C ARG A 803 6.74 -14.71 24.18
N GLU A 804 7.47 -13.60 24.14
CA GLU A 804 6.97 -12.30 24.63
C GLU A 804 5.75 -11.84 23.84
N GLY A 805 5.79 -12.00 22.52
CA GLY A 805 4.65 -11.66 21.66
C GLY A 805 3.41 -12.52 21.93
N TYR A 806 3.57 -13.77 22.38
CA TYR A 806 2.46 -14.63 22.79
C TYR A 806 1.90 -14.21 24.16
N ASP A 807 2.76 -13.90 25.12
CA ASP A 807 2.34 -13.43 26.45
C ASP A 807 1.56 -12.12 26.34
N MET A 808 2.05 -11.17 25.53
CA MET A 808 1.35 -9.91 25.20
C MET A 808 0.01 -10.17 24.49
N PHE A 809 -0.03 -11.14 23.57
CA PHE A 809 -1.26 -11.49 22.87
C PHE A 809 -2.32 -12.09 23.81
N MET A 810 -1.93 -12.94 24.76
CA MET A 810 -2.84 -13.48 25.77
C MET A 810 -3.35 -12.38 26.70
N ALA A 811 -2.47 -11.52 27.19
CA ALA A 811 -2.86 -10.36 27.99
C ALA A 811 -3.83 -9.43 27.22
N MET A 812 -3.60 -9.23 25.92
CA MET A 812 -4.52 -8.48 25.06
C MET A 812 -5.88 -9.17 24.95
N LEU A 813 -5.93 -10.49 24.75
CA LEU A 813 -7.19 -11.24 24.68
C LEU A 813 -7.98 -11.16 25.99
N ASP A 814 -7.32 -11.29 27.13
CA ASP A 814 -7.96 -11.16 28.44
C ASP A 814 -8.50 -9.73 28.66
N GLY A 815 -7.72 -8.72 28.28
CA GLY A 815 -8.16 -7.32 28.29
C GLY A 815 -9.33 -7.04 27.35
N ILE A 816 -9.43 -7.73 26.21
CA ILE A 816 -10.60 -7.63 25.31
C ILE A 816 -11.85 -8.18 26.01
N LYS A 817 -11.76 -9.33 26.68
CA LYS A 817 -12.90 -9.93 27.39
C LYS A 817 -13.39 -8.99 28.50
N GLU A 818 -12.48 -8.54 29.35
CA GLU A 818 -12.78 -7.69 30.50
C GLU A 818 -13.44 -6.37 30.09
N GLU A 819 -12.83 -5.63 29.16
CA GLU A 819 -13.38 -4.35 28.70
C GLU A 819 -14.71 -4.54 27.96
N SER A 820 -14.88 -5.63 27.20
CA SER A 820 -16.15 -5.93 26.54
C SER A 820 -17.27 -6.16 27.56
N VAL A 821 -17.02 -6.94 28.62
CA VAL A 821 -17.97 -7.16 29.71
C VAL A 821 -18.32 -5.83 30.38
N GLY A 822 -17.33 -5.01 30.73
CA GLY A 822 -17.56 -3.70 31.34
C GLY A 822 -18.41 -2.76 30.47
N PHE A 823 -18.16 -2.71 29.16
CA PHE A 823 -18.95 -1.89 28.24
C PHE A 823 -20.38 -2.40 28.06
N LEU A 824 -20.58 -3.73 28.00
CA LEU A 824 -21.91 -4.33 27.84
C LEU A 824 -22.89 -3.92 28.94
N PHE A 825 -22.42 -3.89 30.20
CA PHE A 825 -23.26 -3.52 31.34
C PHE A 825 -23.43 -2.01 31.49
N ASN A 826 -22.37 -1.23 31.24
CA ASN A 826 -22.34 0.18 31.63
C ASN A 826 -22.67 1.18 30.50
N LEU A 827 -22.65 0.77 29.22
CA LEU A 827 -22.95 1.69 28.13
C LEU A 827 -24.41 2.15 28.12
N GLU A 828 -24.64 3.45 28.03
CA GLU A 828 -26.00 3.97 27.80
C GLU A 828 -26.44 3.71 26.36
N VAL A 829 -27.44 2.85 26.19
CA VAL A 829 -28.05 2.57 24.88
C VAL A 829 -29.30 3.41 24.72
N LYS A 830 -29.35 4.22 23.67
CA LYS A 830 -30.54 4.98 23.28
C LYS A 830 -31.10 4.42 21.97
N THR A 831 -32.41 4.18 21.94
CA THR A 831 -33.10 3.77 20.71
C THR A 831 -33.30 4.96 19.76
N LYS A 832 -33.49 4.68 18.47
CA LYS A 832 -33.71 5.72 17.44
C LYS A 832 -34.91 6.63 17.78
N ASP A 833 -35.99 6.06 18.31
CA ASP A 833 -37.17 6.81 18.73
C ASP A 833 -36.87 7.79 19.87
N GLN A 834 -36.03 7.38 20.83
CA GLN A 834 -35.57 8.24 21.92
C GLN A 834 -34.64 9.36 21.40
N GLN A 835 -33.83 9.08 20.38
CA GLN A 835 -32.97 10.07 19.74
C GLN A 835 -33.73 11.07 18.91
N GLU A 836 -34.71 10.64 18.11
CA GLU A 836 -35.58 11.54 17.35
C GLU A 836 -36.39 12.43 18.29
N ALA A 837 -36.86 11.89 19.42
CA ALA A 837 -37.53 12.67 20.45
C ALA A 837 -36.60 13.69 21.14
N GLU A 838 -35.36 13.32 21.47
CA GLU A 838 -34.39 14.22 22.10
C GLU A 838 -33.84 15.27 21.12
N ALA A 839 -33.60 14.90 19.85
CA ALA A 839 -33.19 15.82 18.80
C ALA A 839 -34.29 16.84 18.50
N LYS A 840 -35.55 16.38 18.45
CA LYS A 840 -36.71 17.25 18.32
C LYS A 840 -36.87 18.16 19.54
N ALA A 841 -36.68 17.64 20.76
CA ALA A 841 -36.71 18.45 21.97
C ALA A 841 -35.59 19.51 22.00
N LYS A 842 -34.36 19.17 21.59
CA LYS A 842 -33.25 20.14 21.48
C LYS A 842 -33.47 21.16 20.37
N GLN A 843 -34.11 20.76 19.27
CA GLN A 843 -34.48 21.67 18.19
C GLN A 843 -35.58 22.63 18.65
N ASP A 844 -36.60 22.13 19.34
CA ASP A 844 -37.68 22.94 19.93
C ASP A 844 -37.13 23.90 21.00
N GLU A 845 -36.16 23.46 21.80
CA GLU A 845 -35.47 24.28 22.81
C GLU A 845 -34.57 25.36 22.18
N ALA A 846 -33.87 25.02 21.09
CA ALA A 846 -33.09 25.98 20.31
C ALA A 846 -33.98 27.00 19.58
N GLU A 847 -35.12 26.57 19.02
CA GLU A 847 -36.12 27.46 18.42
C GLU A 847 -36.76 28.36 19.48
N ALA A 848 -37.08 27.84 20.67
CA ALA A 848 -37.60 28.62 21.79
C ALA A 848 -36.57 29.66 22.28
N ALA A 849 -35.30 29.29 22.38
CA ALA A 849 -34.21 30.20 22.72
C ALA A 849 -34.00 31.29 21.64
N ALA A 850 -34.08 30.93 20.36
CA ALA A 850 -34.01 31.87 19.26
C ALA A 850 -35.21 32.83 19.23
N LEU A 851 -36.42 32.33 19.53
CA LEU A 851 -37.63 33.14 19.64
C LEU A 851 -37.56 34.11 20.83
N ALA A 852 -37.05 33.65 21.98
CA ALA A 852 -36.82 34.49 23.15
C ALA A 852 -35.81 35.61 22.85
N ALA A 853 -34.69 35.28 22.19
CA ALA A 853 -33.69 36.26 21.77
C ALA A 853 -34.25 37.28 20.75
N ALA A 854 -35.12 36.83 19.83
CA ALA A 854 -35.81 37.71 18.88
C ALA A 854 -36.83 38.63 19.56
N GLN A 855 -37.56 38.15 20.57
CA GLN A 855 -38.47 38.96 21.38
C GLN A 855 -37.71 40.01 22.21
N GLU A 856 -36.56 39.65 22.78
CA GLU A 856 -35.68 40.58 23.50
C GLU A 856 -35.11 41.66 22.56
N GLY A 857 -34.71 41.26 21.34
CA GLY A 857 -34.30 42.18 20.28
C GLY A 857 -35.42 43.13 19.86
N THR A 858 -36.65 42.64 19.74
CA THR A 858 -37.84 43.44 19.38
C THR A 858 -38.19 44.44 20.49
N ALA A 859 -38.11 44.01 21.76
CA ALA A 859 -38.30 44.89 22.92
C ALA A 859 -37.26 46.02 22.98
N ARG A 860 -35.99 45.73 22.65
CA ARG A 860 -34.94 46.76 22.53
C ARG A 860 -35.20 47.74 21.39
N VAL A 861 -35.69 47.26 20.25
CA VAL A 861 -36.05 48.13 19.11
C VAL A 861 -37.24 49.02 19.45
N LEU A 862 -38.28 48.49 20.10
CA LEU A 862 -39.45 49.27 20.54
C LEU A 862 -39.08 50.30 21.62
N ALA A 863 -38.21 49.95 22.56
CA ALA A 863 -37.69 50.88 23.56
C ALA A 863 -36.89 52.02 22.91
N ARG A 864 -36.07 51.70 21.89
CA ARG A 864 -35.33 52.69 21.11
C ARG A 864 -36.25 53.58 20.27
N GLN A 865 -37.27 53.02 19.63
CA GLN A 865 -38.25 53.80 18.86
C GLN A 865 -39.07 54.72 19.76
N LYS A 866 -39.41 54.27 20.98
CA LYS A 866 -40.05 55.11 22.00
C LYS A 866 -39.13 56.25 22.44
N ALA A 867 -37.85 55.96 22.70
CA ALA A 867 -36.86 56.99 23.03
C ALA A 867 -36.64 57.99 21.88
N GLU A 868 -36.61 57.52 20.63
CA GLU A 868 -36.52 58.37 19.43
C GLU A 868 -37.80 59.20 19.21
N ALA A 869 -38.98 58.67 19.52
CA ALA A 869 -40.25 59.39 19.47
C ALA A 869 -40.33 60.46 20.57
N ASP A 870 -39.89 60.14 21.79
CA ASP A 870 -39.80 61.08 22.91
C ASP A 870 -38.79 62.20 22.62
N ALA A 871 -37.65 61.87 22.01
CA ALA A 871 -36.65 62.84 21.55
C ALA A 871 -37.21 63.77 20.45
N LYS A 872 -37.95 63.22 19.48
CA LYS A 872 -38.62 64.03 18.44
C LYS A 872 -39.74 64.90 19.00
N ALA A 873 -40.47 64.43 20.01
CA ALA A 873 -41.47 65.23 20.70
C ALA A 873 -40.83 66.38 21.51
N ALA A 874 -39.65 66.15 22.09
CA ALA A 874 -38.85 67.19 22.74
C ALA A 874 -38.28 68.20 21.73
N GLU A 875 -37.81 67.75 20.57
CA GLU A 875 -37.36 68.62 19.47
C GLU A 875 -38.50 69.44 18.86
N ALA A 876 -39.71 68.88 18.71
CA ALA A 876 -40.89 69.61 18.24
C ALA A 876 -41.29 70.72 19.22
N LYS A 877 -41.25 70.45 20.53
CA LYS A 877 -41.46 71.47 21.59
C LYS A 877 -40.35 72.53 21.61
N ALA A 878 -39.11 72.15 21.31
CA ALA A 878 -37.99 73.09 21.19
C ALA A 878 -38.04 73.94 19.90
N ALA A 879 -38.60 73.39 18.81
CA ALA A 879 -38.81 74.10 17.55
C ALA A 879 -39.97 75.11 17.63
N GLU A 880 -41.06 74.78 18.33
CA GLU A 880 -42.13 75.75 18.65
C GLU A 880 -41.63 76.88 19.57
N ALA A 881 -40.69 76.60 20.49
CA ALA A 881 -40.07 77.62 21.32
C ALA A 881 -39.06 78.53 20.56
N LYS A 882 -38.50 78.06 19.44
CA LYS A 882 -37.56 78.84 18.59
C LYS A 882 -38.20 79.58 17.41
N ALA A 883 -39.44 79.26 17.04
CA ALA A 883 -40.20 80.02 16.04
C ALA A 883 -40.81 81.34 16.58
N ALA A 884 -40.75 81.57 17.89
CA ALA A 884 -41.26 82.78 18.56
C ALA A 884 -40.22 83.91 18.73
N ALA A 885 -38.98 83.76 18.23
CA ALA A 885 -37.97 84.81 18.35
C ALA A 885 -37.00 84.84 17.15
N GLY A 886 -37.18 85.82 16.26
CA GLY A 886 -36.07 86.37 15.46
C GLY A 886 -36.30 86.52 13.96
N ASN A 887 -37.01 87.58 13.57
CA ASN A 887 -37.00 88.18 12.23
C ASN A 887 -35.62 88.80 11.90
N GLY A 888 -35.20 88.81 10.63
CA GLY A 888 -34.31 89.86 10.11
C GLY A 888 -33.20 89.45 9.13
N ALA A 889 -33.50 89.59 7.84
CA ALA A 889 -32.68 89.57 6.62
C ALA A 889 -31.25 90.17 6.65
N ALA A 890 -30.32 89.63 5.84
CA ALA A 890 -29.89 90.21 4.54
C ALA A 890 -28.45 89.83 4.05
N THR A 891 -28.38 89.39 2.79
CA THR A 891 -27.39 89.67 1.70
C THR A 891 -25.93 89.15 1.68
N GLY A 892 -25.67 88.24 0.70
CA GLY A 892 -24.60 88.27 -0.34
C GLY A 892 -23.22 87.62 -0.03
N ALA A 893 -22.45 87.00 -0.94
CA ALA A 893 -22.63 86.42 -2.29
C ALA A 893 -21.32 85.68 -2.72
N ARG A 894 -21.43 84.60 -3.55
CA ARG A 894 -20.41 83.93 -4.43
C ARG A 894 -19.27 83.12 -3.73
N ASN A 895 -18.74 81.99 -4.23
CA ASN A 895 -18.94 81.10 -5.39
C ASN A 895 -18.11 79.80 -5.15
N GLY A 896 -18.48 78.66 -5.75
CA GLY A 896 -17.49 77.67 -6.25
C GLY A 896 -17.63 76.18 -5.87
N ALA A 897 -18.18 75.39 -6.81
CA ALA A 897 -17.88 73.99 -7.23
C ALA A 897 -17.68 72.89 -6.16
N GLY A 898 -18.50 71.82 -6.10
CA GLY A 898 -18.54 70.63 -6.99
C GLY A 898 -18.56 69.39 -6.05
N THR A 899 -19.12 68.20 -6.31
CA THR A 899 -19.61 67.48 -7.49
C THR A 899 -20.42 66.24 -7.01
N LYS A 900 -21.18 65.67 -7.95
CA LYS A 900 -22.14 64.54 -7.92
C LYS A 900 -21.69 63.19 -7.32
N ALA A 901 -22.64 62.38 -6.85
CA ALA A 901 -22.93 60.98 -7.26
C ALA A 901 -23.99 60.37 -6.30
N ALA A 902 -25.22 60.04 -6.72
CA ALA A 902 -25.68 58.88 -7.52
C ALA A 902 -25.99 57.63 -6.66
N ALA A 903 -27.19 57.09 -6.91
CA ALA A 903 -27.89 56.05 -6.17
C ALA A 903 -27.57 54.63 -6.66
N ARG A 904 -27.78 53.61 -5.80
CA ARG A 904 -28.87 52.60 -5.93
C ARG A 904 -28.63 51.36 -5.04
N LYS A 905 -29.77 50.78 -4.66
CA LYS A 905 -30.00 49.53 -3.93
C LYS A 905 -29.61 48.29 -4.75
N SER A 906 -29.19 47.23 -4.07
CA SER A 906 -29.44 45.84 -4.49
C SER A 906 -29.30 44.87 -3.31
N ALA A 907 -30.28 43.98 -3.18
CA ALA A 907 -30.34 42.86 -2.23
C ALA A 907 -29.38 41.72 -2.61
N PRO A 908 -29.08 40.77 -1.71
CA PRO A 908 -28.67 39.43 -2.10
C PRO A 908 -29.88 38.47 -2.03
N ALA A 909 -30.08 37.74 -3.13
CA ALA A 909 -30.97 36.60 -3.23
C ALA A 909 -30.38 35.40 -2.47
N VAL A 910 -31.20 34.75 -1.64
CA VAL A 910 -30.90 33.45 -1.05
C VAL A 910 -31.32 32.39 -2.07
N ALA A 911 -30.34 31.75 -2.71
CA ALA A 911 -30.58 30.55 -3.50
C ALA A 911 -30.73 29.35 -2.53
N GLN A 912 -31.93 28.79 -2.46
CA GLN A 912 -32.19 27.49 -1.84
C GLN A 912 -31.46 26.42 -2.66
N ALA A 913 -30.46 25.78 -2.05
CA ALA A 913 -29.94 24.51 -2.54
C ALA A 913 -30.99 23.43 -2.22
N ALA A 914 -31.43 22.71 -3.25
CA ALA A 914 -32.27 21.52 -3.09
C ALA A 914 -31.51 20.45 -2.28
N PRO A 915 -32.18 19.70 -1.39
CA PRO A 915 -31.53 18.59 -0.69
C PRO A 915 -31.19 17.50 -1.70
N ALA A 916 -29.91 17.12 -1.76
CA ALA A 916 -29.50 15.90 -2.43
C ALA A 916 -30.22 14.73 -1.79
N VAL A 917 -31.01 14.00 -2.59
CA VAL A 917 -31.66 12.76 -2.18
C VAL A 917 -30.55 11.76 -1.89
N ALA A 918 -30.35 11.44 -0.62
CA ALA A 918 -29.48 10.36 -0.20
C ALA A 918 -30.06 9.04 -0.73
N ALA A 919 -29.29 8.33 -1.55
CA ALA A 919 -29.62 6.95 -1.89
C ALA A 919 -29.67 6.12 -0.59
N PRO A 920 -30.63 5.20 -0.43
CA PRO A 920 -30.73 4.39 0.77
C PRO A 920 -29.47 3.52 0.87
N LYS A 921 -28.73 3.68 1.96
CA LYS A 921 -27.65 2.75 2.30
C LYS A 921 -28.28 1.37 2.49
N PRO A 922 -27.72 0.29 1.91
CA PRO A 922 -28.18 -1.06 2.24
C PRO A 922 -27.98 -1.25 3.75
N SER A 923 -29.09 -1.49 4.45
CA SER A 923 -29.13 -1.68 5.89
C SER A 923 -28.24 -2.87 6.26
N GLY A 924 -27.33 -2.65 7.21
CA GLY A 924 -26.70 -3.73 7.97
C GLY A 924 -27.78 -4.61 8.60
N THR A 925 -27.40 -5.83 8.94
CA THR A 925 -28.27 -6.95 9.33
C THR A 925 -28.96 -6.80 10.70
N GLY A 926 -29.21 -5.57 11.20
CA GLY A 926 -29.80 -5.31 12.51
C GLY A 926 -30.34 -3.88 12.69
N PRO A 927 -31.00 -3.60 13.84
CA PRO A 927 -31.59 -2.29 14.12
C PRO A 927 -30.52 -1.20 14.22
N GLU A 928 -30.80 0.00 13.67
CA GLU A 928 -29.90 1.14 13.76
C GLU A 928 -29.82 1.68 15.21
N LEU A 929 -28.78 1.30 15.94
CA LEU A 929 -28.45 1.84 17.26
C LEU A 929 -27.46 3.01 17.12
N ALA A 930 -27.53 3.99 18.02
CA ALA A 930 -26.42 4.91 18.24
C ALA A 930 -26.03 4.87 19.73
N VAL A 931 -24.82 4.37 19.97
CA VAL A 931 -24.25 4.14 21.29
C VAL A 931 -23.08 5.10 21.43
N LYS A 932 -23.22 6.07 22.33
CA LYS A 932 -22.22 7.12 22.53
C LYS A 932 -20.90 6.47 22.96
N GLY A 933 -19.84 6.66 22.18
CA GLY A 933 -18.50 6.10 22.45
C GLY A 933 -18.17 4.81 21.68
N LEU A 934 -19.10 4.26 20.90
CA LEU A 934 -18.86 3.13 19.98
C LEU A 934 -19.00 3.52 18.50
N ASP A 935 -18.95 4.82 18.20
CA ASP A 935 -18.99 5.29 16.82
C ASP A 935 -17.69 4.89 16.10
N ALA A 936 -17.79 4.55 14.81
CA ALA A 936 -16.62 4.24 14.00
C ALA A 936 -15.60 5.39 14.12
N PRO A 937 -14.32 5.10 14.43
CA PRO A 937 -13.30 6.13 14.47
C PRO A 937 -13.29 6.79 13.10
N HIS A 938 -13.41 8.11 13.08
CA HIS A 938 -13.26 8.90 11.87
C HIS A 938 -11.79 8.87 11.42
N LEU A 939 -11.35 7.72 10.92
CA LEU A 939 -10.10 7.55 10.21
C LEU A 939 -10.27 8.33 8.92
N ASN A 940 -9.83 9.59 8.92
CA ASN A 940 -9.82 10.38 7.71
C ASN A 940 -8.88 9.66 6.73
N PRO A 941 -9.35 9.16 5.56
CA PRO A 941 -8.51 8.45 4.61
C PRO A 941 -7.31 9.29 4.15
N GLN A 942 -7.38 10.61 4.33
CA GLN A 942 -6.30 11.55 4.03
C GLN A 942 -5.15 11.53 5.04
N GLN A 943 -5.31 10.90 6.19
CA GLN A 943 -4.29 10.79 7.24
C GLN A 943 -3.62 9.41 7.28
N LEU A 944 -4.08 8.47 6.46
CA LEU A 944 -3.48 7.14 6.35
C LEU A 944 -2.25 7.19 5.44
N THR A 945 -1.20 6.48 5.85
CA THR A 945 0.00 6.24 5.06
C THR A 945 0.06 4.77 4.70
N TYR A 946 0.35 4.49 3.43
CA TYR A 946 0.45 3.16 2.86
C TYR A 946 1.89 2.94 2.45
N SER A 947 2.51 1.93 3.03
CA SER A 947 3.89 1.53 2.72
C SER A 947 3.87 0.19 2.01
N ALA A 948 4.43 0.16 0.80
CA ALA A 948 4.50 -1.03 -0.04
C ALA A 948 5.89 -1.17 -0.70
N PRO A 949 6.30 -2.39 -1.07
CA PRO A 949 7.50 -2.59 -1.87
C PRO A 949 7.39 -1.93 -3.25
N THR A 950 8.53 -1.48 -3.77
CA THR A 950 8.70 -1.11 -5.18
C THR A 950 9.56 -2.12 -5.93
N LEU A 951 9.60 -1.99 -7.26
CA LEU A 951 10.37 -2.87 -8.15
C LEU A 951 11.87 -2.96 -7.85
N ASP A 952 12.45 -1.95 -7.19
CA ASP A 952 13.85 -1.96 -6.72
C ASP A 952 13.99 -2.55 -5.29
N GLY A 953 12.88 -2.93 -4.66
CA GLY A 953 12.76 -3.41 -3.28
C GLY A 953 12.90 -2.36 -2.21
N SER A 954 12.83 -1.07 -2.56
CA SER A 954 12.66 -0.01 -1.57
C SER A 954 11.19 0.10 -1.13
N ALA A 955 10.93 0.74 0.01
CA ALA A 955 9.57 1.02 0.46
C ALA A 955 9.09 2.34 -0.17
N LYS A 956 7.92 2.32 -0.82
CA LYS A 956 7.22 3.52 -1.27
C LYS A 956 6.09 3.84 -0.31
N GLU A 957 6.16 5.03 0.27
CA GLU A 957 5.06 5.61 1.02
C GLU A 957 4.11 6.35 0.07
N SER A 958 2.81 6.10 0.23
CA SER A 958 1.75 6.84 -0.44
C SER A 958 0.65 7.20 0.56
N GLY A 959 0.06 8.38 0.42
CA GLY A 959 -1.02 8.87 1.27
C GLY A 959 -1.66 10.08 0.58
N ALA A 960 -2.84 10.53 1.03
CA ALA A 960 -3.35 11.77 0.49
C ALA A 960 -2.41 12.89 0.93
N ALA A 961 -1.57 13.36 0.02
CA ALA A 961 -0.98 14.67 0.19
C ALA A 961 -2.17 15.60 0.44
N LYS A 962 -2.25 16.23 1.63
CA LYS A 962 -2.86 17.55 1.68
C LYS A 962 -2.29 18.23 0.45
N ALA A 963 -3.16 18.73 -0.43
CA ALA A 963 -2.74 19.73 -1.37
C ALA A 963 -2.17 20.87 -0.51
N ALA A 964 -0.87 20.77 -0.19
CA ALA A 964 -0.06 21.92 -0.03
C ALA A 964 -0.45 22.74 -1.24
N LYS A 965 -0.84 24.00 -1.01
CA LYS A 965 -0.76 24.98 -2.07
C LYS A 965 0.69 24.96 -2.52
N THR A 966 1.03 24.04 -3.41
CA THR A 966 2.14 24.13 -4.31
C THR A 966 1.87 25.45 -4.99
N ALA A 967 2.62 26.46 -4.59
CA ALA A 967 2.92 27.54 -5.49
C ALA A 967 3.54 26.84 -6.70
N THR A 968 2.71 26.58 -7.70
CA THR A 968 3.10 26.10 -9.01
C THR A 968 4.03 27.16 -9.54
N VAL A 969 5.34 26.92 -9.46
CA VAL A 969 6.30 27.63 -10.31
C VAL A 969 6.27 26.94 -11.66
N THR A 970 5.13 27.09 -12.35
CA THR A 970 5.09 27.05 -13.81
C THR A 970 5.52 28.43 -14.29
N GLY A 971 6.60 28.47 -15.04
CA GLY A 971 7.19 29.71 -15.51
C GLY A 971 6.22 30.55 -16.33
N SER A 972 5.98 31.78 -15.86
CA SER A 972 6.19 32.97 -16.66
C SER A 972 6.81 34.03 -15.75
N LYS A 973 8.07 34.39 -16.01
CA LYS A 973 8.76 35.42 -15.23
C LYS A 973 8.17 36.78 -15.60
N GLU A 974 7.13 37.21 -14.90
CA GLU A 974 6.87 38.64 -14.82
C GLU A 974 8.02 39.30 -14.01
N PRO A 975 8.68 40.33 -14.55
CA PRO A 975 9.75 41.03 -13.84
C PRO A 975 9.20 41.72 -12.59
N ALA A 976 9.96 41.70 -11.50
CA ALA A 976 9.62 42.46 -10.29
C ALA A 976 9.30 43.94 -10.64
N ARG A 977 8.28 44.54 -10.02
CA ARG A 977 7.74 45.88 -10.36
C ARG A 977 8.79 47.00 -10.50
N ASN A 978 9.92 46.89 -9.80
CA ASN A 978 11.02 47.87 -9.84
C ASN A 978 12.23 47.46 -10.71
N ALA A 979 12.22 46.27 -11.31
CA ALA A 979 13.25 45.80 -12.24
C ALA A 979 13.16 46.55 -13.59
N PRO A 980 14.26 46.62 -14.37
CA PRO A 980 14.24 47.13 -15.73
C PRO A 980 13.22 46.37 -16.59
N CYS A 981 12.45 47.09 -17.40
CA CYS A 981 11.44 46.48 -18.25
C CYS A 981 12.08 45.64 -19.38
N PRO A 982 11.63 44.40 -19.65
CA PRO A 982 12.22 43.50 -20.65
C PRO A 982 12.19 44.02 -22.08
N CYS A 983 11.34 45.00 -22.38
CA CYS A 983 11.24 45.63 -23.70
C CYS A 983 12.41 46.56 -24.04
N GLY A 984 13.39 46.73 -23.15
CA GLY A 984 14.57 47.57 -23.40
C GLY A 984 14.31 49.08 -23.30
N SER A 985 13.16 49.52 -22.78
CA SER A 985 12.78 50.93 -22.72
C SER A 985 13.57 51.80 -21.72
N GLY A 986 14.47 51.21 -20.93
CA GLY A 986 15.21 51.88 -19.85
C GLY A 986 14.35 52.26 -18.63
N LYS A 987 13.03 52.04 -18.65
CA LYS A 987 12.11 52.32 -17.54
C LYS A 987 11.91 51.08 -16.65
N LYS A 988 11.52 51.30 -15.39
CA LYS A 988 11.11 50.22 -14.48
C LYS A 988 9.79 49.59 -14.95
N TYR A 989 9.64 48.28 -14.76
CA TYR A 989 8.49 47.50 -15.28
C TYR A 989 7.13 48.15 -14.95
N LYS A 990 6.91 48.62 -13.73
CA LYS A 990 5.65 49.30 -13.31
C LYS A 990 5.30 50.61 -14.03
N PHE A 991 6.24 51.20 -14.75
CA PHE A 991 6.07 52.43 -15.53
C PHE A 991 6.14 52.18 -17.04
N CYS A 992 6.08 50.92 -17.44
CA CYS A 992 6.05 50.48 -18.82
C CYS A 992 4.97 49.39 -18.93
N HIS A 993 5.34 48.14 -19.17
CA HIS A 993 4.39 47.04 -19.34
C HIS A 993 3.61 46.64 -18.08
N GLY A 994 4.00 47.13 -16.90
CA GLY A 994 3.27 46.93 -15.64
C GLY A 994 2.50 48.16 -15.17
N ALA A 995 2.23 49.15 -16.04
CA ALA A 995 1.41 50.30 -15.71
C ALA A 995 -0.08 49.94 -15.85
N ALA A 996 -0.88 50.18 -14.80
CA ALA A 996 -2.31 49.92 -14.83
C ALA A 996 -3.01 50.90 -15.79
N GLY A 997 -3.22 50.47 -17.04
CA GLY A 997 -3.89 51.26 -18.07
C GLY A 997 -3.50 50.97 -19.52
N SER A 998 -2.93 49.79 -19.82
CA SER A 998 -2.60 49.34 -21.19
C SER A 998 -3.11 47.94 -21.43
#